data_AF-A0A146GBE7-F1
#
_entry.id   AF-A0A146GBE7-F1
#
_cell.length_a   1.000
_cell.length_b   1.000
_cell.length_c   1.000
_cell.angle_alpha   90.00
_cell.angle_beta   90.00
_cell.angle_gamma   90.00
#
_symmetry.space_group_name_H-M   'P 1'
#
loop_
_entity.id
_entity.type
_entity.pdbx_description
1 polymer ?
#
loop_
_entity_poly.entity_id
_entity_poly.type
_entity_poly.pdbx_seq_one_letter_code
_entity_poly.pdbx_strand_id
1 'polypeptide(L)'
;MDATNLLWVFACSALVMCMQIGFCMLESGLVRSKNTINVALKNLIDFVIASLLFWAFAFGLMFGTSAGWIGTTGFFFSPAEHASNTQNAFFLFQMMFCATAATIVSGAVAERMRFGGYLLVTILISGLLYPIAGGWAWNPSGWLKQLGFVDFAGSTVVHSMGGWMALAAAMVIGPRLGRFDSKLPLANPHSLVTSTVGVLVLFVAWLGFNGGSTLALDHRVGMIIVNTVLAGCAGCLSAMGAVWYFQKLPLLPETLNGCVAGLVAVTAGCHAVSPGEAVFIGAVGGIISYFAVHLLDHWKIDDVVGASAAHAIPGVWGTLAVALFGDLAALGTGLNRSQQLGVQCLGAVVFFLCAFGVGWLLLTAINRLVPLRINEEGERIGLNVAEHGASTEIIDLLSEMSRHSTRGDFTSRLDFQPHTEVGQIAAEYNKVIGKVSDEMDMREIFARRLEQEREALDASQRKIISSIEYARRIQESILPRPETLERMIPDHFIIYRPRDIVSGDFYWCLAREDSFYLAVIDCTGHGVPGAFMSMMSFVLLQQIVIERGANDPADILSRLHGRVRAALGQNSPTNDNKDGMDAALVRIDPDKIVFAGAGLPLVWVDGSSGTPLYGEIRGDRHGLGGGAHLPAKIQYVQHKVPRTKDLSIYLFSDGVIHQPNHLRRPFDKSGLRNLVLSVHGTPMMRQGAEIAAQLEAFRGGATQRDDITLVGVNVSIGA
;
A
#
# COMPACT_ATOMS: atom_id res chain seq x y z
N MET A 1 -43.37 -2.42 -57.10
CA MET A 1 -42.26 -1.53 -57.54
C MET A 1 -41.73 -2.04 -58.87
N ASP A 2 -41.35 -1.14 -59.77
CA ASP A 2 -40.59 -1.50 -60.98
C ASP A 2 -39.11 -1.76 -60.64
N ALA A 3 -38.32 -2.18 -61.63
CA ALA A 3 -36.90 -2.51 -61.42
C ALA A 3 -36.06 -1.33 -60.91
N THR A 4 -36.34 -0.11 -61.37
CA THR A 4 -35.64 1.11 -60.96
C THR A 4 -35.90 1.43 -59.48
N ASN A 5 -37.16 1.34 -59.06
CA ASN A 5 -37.56 1.54 -57.68
C ASN A 5 -37.00 0.46 -56.76
N LEU A 6 -36.96 -0.80 -57.21
CA LEU A 6 -36.32 -1.88 -56.45
C LEU A 6 -34.82 -1.64 -56.26
N LEU A 7 -34.10 -1.30 -57.33
CA LEU A 7 -32.67 -0.98 -57.27
C LEU A 7 -32.41 0.17 -56.29
N TRP A 8 -33.23 1.22 -56.36
CA TRP A 8 -33.15 2.35 -55.46
C TRP A 8 -33.30 1.96 -53.99
N VAL A 9 -34.35 1.21 -53.64
CA VAL A 9 -34.62 0.82 -52.25
C VAL A 9 -33.55 -0.15 -51.73
N PHE A 10 -33.05 -1.09 -52.55
CA PHE A 10 -31.94 -1.95 -52.16
C PHE A 10 -30.63 -1.17 -51.96
N ALA A 11 -30.31 -0.23 -52.85
CA ALA A 11 -29.14 0.63 -52.69
C ALA A 11 -29.25 1.51 -51.44
N CYS A 12 -30.43 2.08 -51.18
CA CYS A 12 -30.69 2.83 -49.95
C CYS A 12 -30.58 1.95 -48.71
N SER A 13 -31.06 0.70 -48.76
CA SER A 13 -30.89 -0.25 -47.65
C SER A 13 -29.41 -0.51 -47.36
N ALA A 14 -28.59 -0.69 -48.39
CA ALA A 14 -27.14 -0.84 -48.23
C ALA A 14 -26.48 0.42 -47.63
N LEU A 15 -26.91 1.61 -48.06
CA LEU A 15 -26.45 2.88 -47.46
C LEU A 15 -26.85 2.98 -45.99
N VAL A 16 -28.07 2.61 -45.61
CA VAL A 16 -28.50 2.62 -44.20
C VAL A 16 -27.74 1.59 -43.37
N MET A 17 -27.42 0.43 -43.94
CA MET A 17 -26.55 -0.56 -43.28
C MET A 17 -25.17 0.04 -42.94
N CYS A 18 -24.62 0.91 -43.81
CA CYS A 18 -23.38 1.63 -43.53
C CYS A 18 -23.49 2.57 -42.31
N MET A 19 -24.69 2.91 -41.82
CA MET A 19 -24.81 3.62 -40.54
C MET A 19 -24.17 2.82 -39.40
N GLN A 20 -24.24 1.49 -39.42
CA GLN A 20 -23.60 0.64 -38.41
C GLN A 20 -22.07 0.80 -38.39
N ILE A 21 -21.47 0.98 -39.57
CA ILE A 21 -20.03 1.30 -39.68
C ILE A 21 -19.78 2.69 -39.09
N GLY A 22 -20.64 3.65 -39.41
CA GLY A 22 -20.57 5.01 -38.90
C GLY A 22 -20.64 5.09 -37.37
N PHE A 23 -21.62 4.42 -36.74
CA PHE A 23 -21.75 4.35 -35.29
C PHE A 23 -20.55 3.65 -34.65
N CYS A 24 -20.12 2.50 -35.19
CA CYS A 24 -18.96 1.77 -34.70
C CYS A 24 -17.71 2.65 -34.66
N MET A 25 -17.45 3.42 -35.73
CA MET A 25 -16.31 4.34 -35.80
C MET A 25 -16.49 5.57 -34.89
N LEU A 26 -17.68 6.17 -34.87
CA LEU A 26 -18.02 7.32 -34.02
C LEU A 26 -17.73 7.00 -32.57
N GLU A 27 -18.32 5.91 -32.08
CA GLU A 27 -18.27 5.52 -30.68
C GLU A 27 -16.90 4.98 -30.29
N SER A 28 -16.28 4.11 -31.11
CA SER A 28 -14.94 3.59 -30.83
C SER A 28 -13.88 4.68 -30.77
N GLY A 29 -14.08 5.80 -31.47
CA GLY A 29 -13.21 6.97 -31.38
C GLY A 29 -13.45 7.84 -30.14
N LEU A 30 -14.70 7.93 -29.66
CA LEU A 30 -15.09 8.76 -28.50
C LEU A 30 -14.85 8.08 -27.15
N VAL A 31 -14.84 6.75 -27.09
CA VAL A 31 -14.47 6.01 -25.88
C VAL A 31 -12.96 5.97 -25.65
N ARG A 32 -12.54 5.59 -24.45
CA ARG A 32 -11.15 5.30 -24.10
C ARG A 32 -10.67 4.02 -24.79
N SER A 33 -9.38 3.97 -25.12
CA SER A 33 -8.73 2.85 -25.82
C SER A 33 -9.03 1.47 -25.22
N LYS A 34 -9.09 1.39 -23.88
CA LYS A 34 -9.40 0.16 -23.12
C LYS A 34 -10.81 -0.41 -23.30
N ASN A 35 -11.68 0.25 -24.08
CA ASN A 35 -13.07 -0.14 -24.30
C ASN A 35 -13.46 -0.31 -25.79
N THR A 36 -12.52 -0.07 -26.73
CA THR A 36 -12.79 -0.05 -28.18
C THR A 36 -13.29 -1.38 -28.74
N ILE A 37 -12.73 -2.51 -28.32
CA ILE A 37 -13.16 -3.86 -28.76
C ILE A 37 -14.58 -4.13 -28.30
N ASN A 38 -14.89 -3.76 -27.05
CA ASN A 38 -16.24 -3.93 -26.51
C ASN A 38 -17.27 -3.12 -27.31
N VAL A 39 -16.97 -1.87 -27.65
CA VAL A 39 -17.85 -1.00 -28.46
C VAL A 39 -18.01 -1.53 -29.89
N ALA A 40 -16.92 -1.92 -30.54
CA ALA A 40 -16.96 -2.48 -31.89
C ALA A 40 -17.82 -3.75 -31.95
N LEU A 41 -17.68 -4.64 -30.95
CA LEU A 41 -18.49 -5.85 -30.88
C LEU A 41 -19.96 -5.54 -30.59
N LYS A 42 -20.27 -4.54 -29.76
CA LYS A 42 -21.65 -4.11 -29.50
C LYS A 42 -22.35 -3.66 -30.78
N ASN A 43 -21.70 -2.80 -31.58
CA ASN A 43 -22.24 -2.32 -32.86
C ASN A 43 -22.41 -3.44 -33.90
N LEU A 44 -21.55 -4.46 -33.89
CA LEU A 44 -21.74 -5.60 -34.79
C LEU A 44 -22.90 -6.49 -34.34
N ILE A 45 -22.94 -6.81 -33.05
CA ILE A 45 -23.89 -7.79 -32.51
C ILE A 45 -25.29 -7.20 -32.36
N ASP A 46 -25.44 -5.89 -32.11
CA ASP A 46 -26.76 -5.28 -32.12
C ASP A 46 -27.43 -5.39 -33.49
N PHE A 47 -26.69 -5.19 -34.58
CA PHE A 47 -27.17 -5.35 -35.93
C PHE A 47 -27.62 -6.79 -36.18
N VAL A 48 -26.82 -7.77 -35.76
CA VAL A 48 -27.15 -9.20 -35.91
C VAL A 48 -28.42 -9.54 -35.13
N ILE A 49 -28.51 -9.16 -33.86
CA ILE A 49 -29.67 -9.45 -33.01
C ILE A 49 -30.91 -8.72 -33.51
N ALA A 50 -30.81 -7.42 -33.79
CA ALA A 50 -31.92 -6.64 -34.30
C ALA A 50 -32.45 -7.21 -35.62
N SER A 51 -31.56 -7.62 -36.53
CA SER A 51 -31.94 -8.26 -37.81
C SER A 51 -32.66 -9.59 -37.59
N LEU A 52 -32.15 -10.45 -36.70
CA LEU A 52 -32.77 -11.74 -36.39
C LEU A 52 -34.13 -11.57 -35.70
N LEU A 53 -34.27 -10.62 -34.77
CA LEU A 53 -35.54 -10.34 -34.11
C LEU A 53 -36.55 -9.70 -35.06
N PHE A 54 -36.09 -8.80 -35.93
CA PHE A 54 -36.91 -8.19 -36.97
C PHE A 54 -37.47 -9.23 -37.93
N TRP A 55 -36.63 -10.16 -38.39
CA TRP A 55 -37.06 -11.33 -39.15
C TRP A 55 -38.04 -12.22 -38.37
N ALA A 56 -37.70 -12.60 -37.13
CA ALA A 56 -38.47 -13.57 -36.37
C ALA A 56 -39.88 -13.08 -36.05
N PHE A 57 -40.01 -11.85 -35.54
CA PHE A 57 -41.34 -11.34 -35.18
C PHE A 57 -41.53 -9.82 -35.22
N ALA A 58 -40.46 -9.02 -35.11
CA ALA A 58 -40.63 -7.56 -34.99
C ALA A 58 -41.16 -6.92 -36.29
N PHE A 59 -40.87 -7.46 -37.48
CA PHE A 59 -41.53 -7.02 -38.71
C PHE A 59 -43.04 -7.25 -38.66
N GLY A 60 -43.49 -8.42 -38.18
CA GLY A 60 -44.90 -8.73 -38.05
C GLY A 60 -45.63 -7.88 -37.00
N LEU A 61 -44.98 -7.62 -35.86
CA LEU A 61 -45.53 -6.69 -34.86
C LEU A 61 -45.71 -5.27 -35.41
N MET A 62 -44.81 -4.83 -36.29
CA MET A 62 -44.77 -3.47 -36.82
C MET A 62 -45.67 -3.28 -38.05
N PHE A 63 -45.59 -4.17 -39.04
CA PHE A 63 -46.23 -4.03 -40.36
C PHE A 63 -47.26 -5.11 -40.67
N GLY A 64 -47.49 -6.06 -39.77
CA GLY A 64 -48.55 -7.04 -39.88
C GLY A 64 -49.95 -6.41 -39.85
N THR A 65 -50.95 -7.26 -40.06
CA THR A 65 -52.37 -6.86 -39.96
C THR A 65 -52.64 -6.39 -38.54
N SER A 66 -53.20 -5.20 -38.37
CA SER A 66 -53.39 -4.56 -37.06
C SER A 66 -54.72 -3.83 -36.99
N ALA A 67 -55.29 -3.76 -35.78
CA ALA A 67 -56.41 -2.89 -35.43
C ALA A 67 -55.92 -1.53 -34.88
N GLY A 68 -54.68 -1.16 -35.23
CA GLY A 68 -54.02 0.10 -34.88
C GLY A 68 -52.98 0.03 -33.76
N TRP A 69 -52.95 -1.05 -32.97
CA TRP A 69 -52.07 -1.15 -31.79
C TRP A 69 -50.86 -2.06 -32.00
N ILE A 70 -51.07 -3.30 -32.46
CA ILE A 70 -50.02 -4.32 -32.64
C ILE A 70 -50.38 -5.19 -33.85
N GLY A 71 -49.41 -5.50 -34.71
CA GLY A 71 -49.57 -6.42 -35.83
C GLY A 71 -49.64 -7.89 -35.40
N THR A 72 -50.49 -8.67 -36.06
CA THR A 72 -50.79 -10.09 -35.70
C THR A 72 -50.46 -11.09 -36.80
N THR A 73 -49.88 -10.63 -37.91
CA THR A 73 -49.38 -11.44 -39.04
C THR A 73 -47.98 -10.94 -39.38
N GLY A 74 -47.25 -11.54 -40.33
CA GLY A 74 -45.92 -11.01 -40.64
C GLY A 74 -44.74 -11.75 -39.99
N PHE A 75 -45.01 -12.83 -39.24
CA PHE A 75 -44.01 -13.47 -38.39
C PHE A 75 -43.12 -14.43 -39.20
N PHE A 76 -41.84 -14.49 -38.83
CA PHE A 76 -40.78 -15.26 -39.50
C PHE A 76 -40.59 -14.94 -40.99
N PHE A 77 -41.14 -13.82 -41.46
CA PHE A 77 -41.13 -13.40 -42.86
C PHE A 77 -41.42 -14.57 -43.81
N SER A 78 -42.61 -15.15 -43.62
CA SER A 78 -43.02 -16.43 -44.21
C SER A 78 -42.96 -16.44 -45.74
N PRO A 79 -43.05 -17.62 -46.40
CA PRO A 79 -42.99 -17.68 -47.85
C PRO A 79 -44.01 -16.81 -48.60
N ALA A 80 -45.18 -16.57 -47.99
CA ALA A 80 -46.18 -15.67 -48.54
C ALA A 80 -45.73 -14.20 -48.52
N GLU A 81 -44.89 -13.80 -47.58
CA GLU A 81 -44.41 -12.42 -47.40
C GLU A 81 -43.18 -12.10 -48.23
N HIS A 82 -42.34 -13.11 -48.54
CA HIS A 82 -41.15 -12.90 -49.35
C HIS A 82 -41.32 -13.23 -50.84
N ALA A 83 -42.56 -13.51 -51.27
CA ALA A 83 -42.89 -13.86 -52.65
C ALA A 83 -42.71 -12.70 -53.64
N SER A 84 -42.61 -11.46 -53.15
CA SER A 84 -42.43 -10.25 -53.97
C SER A 84 -41.14 -9.51 -53.61
N ASN A 85 -40.35 -9.16 -54.63
CA ASN A 85 -39.17 -8.32 -54.44
C ASN A 85 -39.50 -6.94 -53.86
N THR A 86 -40.73 -6.44 -54.06
CA THR A 86 -41.17 -5.18 -53.43
C THR A 86 -41.23 -5.32 -51.92
N GLN A 87 -41.76 -6.44 -51.43
CA GLN A 87 -41.86 -6.70 -50.00
C GLN A 87 -40.49 -7.04 -49.41
N ASN A 88 -39.64 -7.75 -50.15
CA ASN A 88 -38.25 -8.01 -49.75
C ASN A 88 -37.44 -6.72 -49.61
N ALA A 89 -37.58 -5.78 -50.55
CA ALA A 89 -36.92 -4.48 -50.49
C ALA A 89 -37.42 -3.64 -49.31
N PHE A 90 -38.74 -3.59 -49.08
CA PHE A 90 -39.33 -2.90 -47.93
C PHE A 90 -38.90 -3.51 -46.60
N PHE A 91 -38.94 -4.84 -46.49
CA PHE A 91 -38.50 -5.58 -45.30
C PHE A 91 -37.04 -5.29 -44.96
N LEU A 92 -36.14 -5.38 -45.95
CA LEU A 92 -34.73 -5.09 -45.75
C LEU A 92 -34.51 -3.64 -45.33
N PHE A 93 -35.18 -2.69 -45.99
CA PHE A 93 -35.06 -1.27 -45.67
C PHE A 93 -35.48 -0.99 -44.21
N GLN A 94 -36.62 -1.53 -43.78
CA GLN A 94 -37.13 -1.33 -42.41
C GLN A 94 -36.30 -2.08 -41.36
N MET A 95 -35.71 -3.23 -41.70
CA MET A 95 -34.77 -3.94 -40.84
C MET A 95 -33.57 -3.05 -40.49
N MET A 96 -33.03 -2.32 -41.47
CA MET A 96 -31.90 -1.43 -41.22
C MET A 96 -32.28 -0.31 -40.24
N PHE A 97 -33.50 0.24 -40.33
CA PHE A 97 -33.98 1.29 -39.42
C PHE A 97 -34.14 0.77 -37.97
N CYS A 98 -34.64 -0.45 -37.82
CA CYS A 98 -34.71 -1.13 -36.52
C CYS A 98 -33.31 -1.28 -35.89
N ALA A 99 -32.34 -1.73 -36.69
CA ALA A 99 -30.96 -1.85 -36.24
C ALA A 99 -30.34 -0.48 -35.89
N THR A 100 -30.64 0.57 -36.67
CA THR A 100 -30.23 1.95 -36.38
C THR A 100 -30.83 2.45 -35.06
N ALA A 101 -32.10 2.19 -34.77
CA ALA A 101 -32.71 2.59 -33.51
C ALA A 101 -32.04 1.90 -32.30
N ALA A 102 -31.68 0.63 -32.45
CA ALA A 102 -31.02 -0.14 -31.40
C ALA A 102 -29.59 0.35 -31.11
N THR A 103 -28.80 0.61 -32.16
CA THR A 103 -27.38 0.95 -32.01
C THR A 103 -27.15 2.32 -31.37
N ILE A 104 -28.10 3.27 -31.49
CA ILE A 104 -28.04 4.59 -30.82
C ILE A 104 -27.82 4.44 -29.29
N VAL A 105 -28.32 3.37 -28.68
CA VAL A 105 -28.18 3.14 -27.24
C VAL A 105 -26.75 2.78 -26.85
N SER A 106 -26.00 2.14 -27.76
CA SER A 106 -24.70 1.52 -27.51
C SER A 106 -23.64 2.55 -27.09
N GLY A 107 -23.59 3.68 -27.79
CA GLY A 107 -22.69 4.78 -27.48
C GLY A 107 -22.96 5.39 -26.11
N ALA A 108 -24.22 5.63 -25.74
CA ALA A 108 -24.54 6.23 -24.44
C ALA A 108 -24.13 5.36 -23.25
N VAL A 109 -24.20 4.04 -23.40
CA VAL A 109 -23.94 3.04 -22.33
C VAL A 109 -22.52 2.46 -22.35
N ALA A 110 -21.66 2.96 -23.25
CA ALA A 110 -20.29 2.49 -23.41
C ALA A 110 -19.43 2.61 -22.12
N GLU A 111 -18.33 1.85 -22.06
CA GLU A 111 -17.34 1.84 -20.98
C GLU A 111 -17.76 1.31 -19.60
N ARG A 112 -19.06 1.11 -19.31
CA ARG A 112 -19.49 0.52 -18.02
C ARG A 112 -20.64 -0.48 -18.10
N MET A 113 -21.43 -0.48 -19.18
CA MET A 113 -22.45 -1.52 -19.36
C MET A 113 -21.80 -2.83 -19.79
N ARG A 114 -22.11 -3.92 -19.08
CA ARG A 114 -21.71 -5.28 -19.43
C ARG A 114 -22.18 -5.64 -20.84
N PHE A 115 -21.40 -6.40 -21.58
CA PHE A 115 -21.74 -6.88 -22.92
C PHE A 115 -23.07 -7.62 -22.92
N GLY A 116 -23.25 -8.59 -22.02
CA GLY A 116 -24.52 -9.32 -21.88
C GLY A 116 -25.71 -8.43 -21.49
N GLY A 117 -25.46 -7.38 -20.69
CA GLY A 117 -26.47 -6.37 -20.36
C GLY A 117 -26.91 -5.58 -21.60
N TYR A 118 -25.97 -5.23 -22.47
CA TYR A 118 -26.27 -4.56 -23.72
C TYR A 118 -27.10 -5.43 -24.68
N LEU A 119 -26.83 -6.74 -24.77
CA LEU A 119 -27.66 -7.64 -25.59
C LEU A 119 -29.13 -7.63 -25.16
N LEU A 120 -29.40 -7.58 -23.85
CA LEU A 120 -30.77 -7.45 -23.32
C LEU A 120 -31.42 -6.12 -23.73
N VAL A 121 -30.65 -5.03 -23.71
CA VAL A 121 -31.12 -3.72 -24.19
C VAL A 121 -31.50 -3.79 -25.67
N THR A 122 -30.64 -4.37 -26.51
CA THR A 122 -30.91 -4.57 -27.94
C THR A 122 -32.18 -5.39 -28.15
N ILE A 123 -32.34 -6.50 -27.43
CA ILE A 123 -33.54 -7.35 -27.53
C ILE A 123 -34.80 -6.56 -27.16
N LEU A 124 -34.74 -5.77 -26.08
CA LEU A 124 -35.86 -4.96 -25.60
C LEU A 124 -36.29 -3.91 -26.62
N ILE A 125 -35.34 -3.14 -27.17
CA ILE A 125 -35.67 -2.09 -28.13
C ILE A 125 -36.10 -2.69 -29.47
N SER A 126 -35.30 -3.57 -30.08
CA SER A 126 -35.54 -4.08 -31.43
C SER A 126 -36.66 -5.13 -31.51
N GLY A 127 -36.88 -5.91 -30.45
CA GLY A 127 -37.92 -6.94 -30.40
C GLY A 127 -39.26 -6.43 -29.88
N LEU A 128 -39.27 -5.43 -28.98
CA LEU A 128 -40.50 -5.04 -28.28
C LEU A 128 -40.87 -3.56 -28.51
N LEU A 129 -40.06 -2.62 -28.04
CA LEU A 129 -40.46 -1.20 -27.99
C LEU A 129 -40.53 -0.56 -29.39
N TYR A 130 -39.48 -0.74 -30.20
CA TYR A 130 -39.40 -0.20 -31.56
C TYR A 130 -40.52 -0.72 -32.48
N PRO A 131 -40.72 -2.04 -32.65
CA PRO A 131 -41.72 -2.52 -33.61
C PRO A 131 -43.16 -2.18 -33.19
N ILE A 132 -43.46 -2.17 -31.89
CA ILE A 132 -44.80 -1.79 -31.40
C ILE A 132 -45.03 -0.29 -31.66
N ALA A 133 -44.12 0.58 -31.21
CA ALA A 133 -44.29 2.02 -31.38
C ALA A 133 -44.19 2.46 -32.85
N GLY A 134 -43.28 1.87 -33.61
CA GLY A 134 -43.19 2.03 -35.06
C GLY A 134 -44.46 1.59 -35.77
N GLY A 135 -45.12 0.53 -35.29
CA GLY A 135 -46.43 0.11 -35.78
C GLY A 135 -47.52 1.16 -35.57
N TRP A 136 -47.48 1.91 -34.47
CA TRP A 136 -48.43 3.02 -34.25
C TRP A 136 -48.27 4.13 -35.29
N ALA A 137 -47.03 4.43 -35.68
CA ALA A 137 -46.68 5.58 -36.53
C ALA A 137 -46.61 5.26 -38.03
N TRP A 138 -46.18 4.05 -38.41
CA TRP A 138 -45.88 3.69 -39.81
C TRP A 138 -46.70 2.55 -40.38
N ASN A 139 -47.39 1.75 -39.54
CA ASN A 139 -48.39 0.85 -40.08
C ASN A 139 -49.54 1.68 -40.68
N PRO A 140 -50.05 1.37 -41.89
CA PRO A 140 -51.19 2.07 -42.45
C PRO A 140 -52.40 2.09 -41.51
N SER A 141 -52.61 1.05 -40.71
CA SER A 141 -53.69 0.96 -39.72
C SER A 141 -53.35 1.56 -38.35
N GLY A 142 -52.10 1.94 -38.11
CA GLY A 142 -51.58 2.41 -36.83
C GLY A 142 -52.36 3.61 -36.29
N TRP A 143 -52.71 3.58 -35.00
CA TRP A 143 -53.61 4.60 -34.43
C TRP A 143 -53.03 6.01 -34.53
N LEU A 144 -51.72 6.17 -34.34
CA LEU A 144 -51.05 7.47 -34.41
C LEU A 144 -50.95 7.95 -35.87
N LYS A 145 -50.70 7.02 -36.82
CA LYS A 145 -50.76 7.29 -38.27
C LYS A 145 -52.15 7.76 -38.70
N GLN A 146 -53.20 7.09 -38.23
CA GLN A 146 -54.59 7.42 -38.53
C GLN A 146 -55.02 8.79 -37.98
N LEU A 147 -54.43 9.23 -36.87
CA LEU A 147 -54.59 10.59 -36.36
C LEU A 147 -53.87 11.66 -37.19
N GLY A 148 -53.08 11.28 -38.21
CA GLY A 148 -52.35 12.20 -39.08
C GLY A 148 -50.93 12.49 -38.62
N PHE A 149 -50.33 11.64 -37.78
CA PHE A 149 -48.92 11.80 -37.40
C PHE A 149 -48.02 11.56 -38.61
N VAL A 150 -47.06 12.48 -38.80
CA VAL A 150 -46.10 12.41 -39.88
C VAL A 150 -44.69 12.37 -39.30
N ASP A 151 -43.99 11.28 -39.61
CA ASP A 151 -42.57 11.14 -39.42
C ASP A 151 -42.03 10.43 -40.66
N PHE A 152 -41.48 11.18 -41.61
CA PHE A 152 -41.19 10.66 -42.94
C PHE A 152 -40.15 9.54 -42.94
N ALA A 153 -39.01 9.77 -42.28
CA ALA A 153 -37.92 8.82 -42.21
C ALA A 153 -37.53 8.45 -40.77
N GLY A 154 -38.08 9.06 -39.71
CA GLY A 154 -37.87 8.59 -38.34
C GLY A 154 -37.13 9.53 -37.39
N SER A 155 -37.38 10.85 -37.40
CA SER A 155 -36.87 11.70 -36.31
C SER A 155 -37.40 11.24 -34.95
N THR A 156 -38.65 10.78 -34.90
CA THR A 156 -39.24 10.20 -33.68
C THR A 156 -39.07 8.69 -33.66
N VAL A 157 -39.49 7.99 -34.72
CA VAL A 157 -39.60 6.52 -34.73
C VAL A 157 -38.25 5.83 -34.53
N VAL A 158 -37.18 6.38 -35.10
CA VAL A 158 -35.82 5.84 -34.97
C VAL A 158 -35.02 6.66 -33.95
N HIS A 159 -34.87 7.96 -34.19
CA HIS A 159 -33.92 8.76 -33.41
C HIS A 159 -34.41 9.11 -32.01
N SER A 160 -35.63 9.64 -31.84
CA SER A 160 -36.14 9.86 -30.48
C SER A 160 -36.33 8.54 -29.72
N MET A 161 -36.81 7.48 -30.35
CA MET A 161 -36.87 6.14 -29.74
C MET A 161 -35.51 5.70 -29.20
N GLY A 162 -34.48 5.67 -30.05
CA GLY A 162 -33.12 5.30 -29.64
C GLY A 162 -32.53 6.26 -28.61
N GLY A 163 -32.69 7.57 -28.79
CA GLY A 163 -32.14 8.61 -27.90
C GLY A 163 -32.77 8.63 -26.51
N TRP A 164 -34.08 8.41 -26.41
CA TRP A 164 -34.79 8.29 -25.13
C TRP A 164 -34.46 6.99 -24.41
N MET A 165 -34.35 5.88 -25.16
CA MET A 165 -33.88 4.61 -24.60
C MET A 165 -32.43 4.70 -24.12
N ALA A 166 -31.57 5.42 -24.86
CA ALA A 166 -30.19 5.73 -24.47
C ALA A 166 -30.14 6.50 -23.14
N LEU A 167 -31.02 7.50 -22.98
CA LEU A 167 -31.09 8.31 -21.77
C LEU A 167 -31.53 7.46 -20.58
N ALA A 168 -32.59 6.66 -20.76
CA ALA A 168 -33.07 5.73 -19.76
C ALA A 168 -31.97 4.75 -19.32
N ALA A 169 -31.25 4.16 -20.27
CA ALA A 169 -30.18 3.22 -19.98
C ALA A 169 -29.00 3.87 -19.26
N ALA A 170 -28.58 5.07 -19.68
CA ALA A 170 -27.52 5.83 -19.02
C ALA A 170 -27.88 6.19 -17.56
N MET A 171 -29.14 6.57 -17.30
CA MET A 171 -29.62 6.84 -15.95
C MET A 171 -29.67 5.58 -15.05
N VAL A 172 -30.03 4.42 -15.60
CA VAL A 172 -30.11 3.16 -14.83
C VAL A 172 -28.73 2.66 -14.41
N ILE A 173 -27.73 2.72 -15.30
CA ILE A 173 -26.37 2.24 -14.99
C ILE A 173 -25.49 3.29 -14.29
N GLY A 174 -25.89 4.56 -14.36
CA GLY A 174 -25.19 5.67 -13.74
C GLY A 174 -23.88 6.07 -14.43
N PRO A 175 -23.18 7.06 -13.86
CA PRO A 175 -22.01 7.67 -14.49
C PRO A 175 -20.74 6.83 -14.36
N ARG A 176 -19.82 6.98 -15.31
CA ARG A 176 -18.49 6.36 -15.25
C ARG A 176 -17.73 6.83 -14.01
N LEU A 177 -16.91 5.94 -13.46
CA LEU A 177 -16.07 6.22 -12.30
C LEU A 177 -15.21 7.47 -12.53
N GLY A 178 -15.32 8.42 -11.61
CA GLY A 178 -14.55 9.67 -11.63
C GLY A 178 -14.98 10.72 -12.65
N ARG A 179 -15.99 10.49 -13.50
CA ARG A 179 -16.40 11.43 -14.57
C ARG A 179 -16.78 12.83 -14.06
N PHE A 180 -17.42 12.89 -12.89
CA PHE A 180 -17.89 14.13 -12.27
C PHE A 180 -17.08 14.51 -11.02
N ASP A 181 -15.93 13.88 -10.79
CA ASP A 181 -15.01 14.24 -9.71
C ASP A 181 -14.08 15.36 -10.16
N SER A 182 -14.25 16.55 -9.59
CA SER A 182 -13.52 17.80 -9.91
C SER A 182 -11.98 17.73 -9.83
N LYS A 183 -11.41 16.65 -9.30
CA LYS A 183 -9.96 16.47 -9.11
C LYS A 183 -9.28 15.65 -10.21
N LEU A 184 -10.05 15.00 -11.09
CA LEU A 184 -9.51 14.16 -12.14
C LEU A 184 -9.71 14.85 -13.50
N PRO A 185 -8.67 14.93 -14.36
CA PRO A 185 -8.84 15.42 -15.71
C PRO A 185 -9.83 14.54 -16.49
N LEU A 186 -10.65 15.17 -17.34
CA LEU A 186 -11.51 14.47 -18.27
C LEU A 186 -10.67 13.52 -19.13
N ALA A 187 -11.04 12.25 -19.16
CA ALA A 187 -10.29 11.25 -19.91
C ALA A 187 -10.39 11.52 -21.42
N ASN A 188 -9.26 11.45 -22.12
CA ASN A 188 -9.19 11.71 -23.55
C ASN A 188 -9.88 10.59 -24.36
N PRO A 189 -10.64 10.95 -25.41
CA PRO A 189 -11.09 10.02 -26.44
C PRO A 189 -9.93 9.25 -27.08
N HIS A 190 -10.18 8.01 -27.52
CA HIS A 190 -9.19 7.18 -28.20
C HIS A 190 -8.74 7.78 -29.54
N SER A 191 -9.67 8.26 -30.35
CA SER A 191 -9.36 8.83 -31.67
C SER A 191 -10.50 9.70 -32.19
N LEU A 192 -10.35 11.02 -32.07
CA LEU A 192 -11.28 11.98 -32.65
C LEU A 192 -11.32 11.93 -34.18
N VAL A 193 -10.24 11.50 -34.83
CA VAL A 193 -10.18 11.29 -36.28
C VAL A 193 -11.10 10.15 -36.69
N THR A 194 -11.04 9.02 -35.99
CA THR A 194 -11.94 7.89 -36.22
C THR A 194 -13.39 8.31 -36.02
N SER A 195 -13.68 9.09 -34.98
CA SER A 195 -15.02 9.63 -34.75
C SER A 195 -15.50 10.53 -35.88
N THR A 196 -14.62 11.38 -36.42
CA THR A 196 -14.92 12.26 -37.55
C THR A 196 -15.27 11.46 -38.80
N VAL A 197 -14.48 10.43 -39.12
CA VAL A 197 -14.79 9.54 -40.24
C VAL A 197 -16.12 8.81 -40.02
N GLY A 198 -16.41 8.39 -38.78
CA GLY A 198 -17.70 7.81 -38.42
C GLY A 198 -18.88 8.71 -38.76
N VAL A 199 -18.83 10.00 -38.37
CA VAL A 199 -19.88 10.97 -38.73
C VAL A 199 -19.98 11.20 -40.24
N LEU A 200 -18.86 11.23 -40.98
CA LEU A 200 -18.91 11.35 -42.45
C LEU A 200 -19.60 10.14 -43.09
N VAL A 201 -19.34 8.93 -42.59
CA VAL A 201 -20.05 7.72 -43.04
C VAL A 201 -21.54 7.80 -42.68
N LEU A 202 -21.90 8.23 -41.47
CA LEU A 202 -23.30 8.47 -41.08
C LEU A 202 -23.98 9.49 -42.00
N PHE A 203 -23.27 10.56 -42.38
CA PHE A 203 -23.78 11.60 -43.26
C PHE A 203 -24.13 11.03 -44.64
N VAL A 204 -23.23 10.24 -45.24
CA VAL A 204 -23.46 9.58 -46.54
C VAL A 204 -24.61 8.57 -46.43
N ALA A 205 -24.63 7.78 -45.37
CA ALA A 205 -25.67 6.80 -45.11
C ALA A 205 -27.06 7.45 -44.98
N TRP A 206 -27.14 8.66 -44.41
CA TRP A 206 -28.38 9.42 -44.26
C TRP A 206 -29.04 9.80 -45.59
N LEU A 207 -28.26 9.88 -46.68
CA LEU A 207 -28.82 10.12 -48.01
C LEU A 207 -29.70 8.94 -48.45
N GLY A 208 -29.30 7.71 -48.13
CA GLY A 208 -30.12 6.52 -48.33
C GLY A 208 -31.26 6.43 -47.32
N PHE A 209 -31.05 6.85 -46.08
CA PHE A 209 -32.07 6.87 -45.02
C PHE A 209 -33.26 7.75 -45.40
N ASN A 210 -33.02 9.01 -45.73
CA ASN A 210 -34.08 9.95 -46.10
C ASN A 210 -34.52 9.73 -47.55
N GLY A 211 -33.59 9.59 -48.49
CA GLY A 211 -33.92 9.40 -49.91
C GLY A 211 -34.71 8.11 -50.16
N GLY A 212 -34.34 7.02 -49.50
CA GLY A 212 -34.99 5.71 -49.61
C GLY A 212 -36.38 5.66 -48.98
N SER A 213 -36.71 6.56 -48.05
CA SER A 213 -38.03 6.63 -47.39
C SER A 213 -39.16 7.07 -48.32
N THR A 214 -38.83 7.52 -49.54
CA THR A 214 -39.80 7.67 -50.65
C THR A 214 -40.34 6.34 -51.15
N LEU A 215 -39.62 5.23 -50.94
CA LEU A 215 -39.86 3.88 -51.47
C LEU A 215 -39.90 3.82 -53.02
N ALA A 216 -39.47 4.88 -53.69
CA ALA A 216 -39.44 5.00 -55.15
C ALA A 216 -38.44 6.08 -55.58
N LEU A 217 -37.74 5.87 -56.70
CA LEU A 217 -36.90 6.88 -57.32
C LEU A 217 -37.76 7.80 -58.19
N ASP A 218 -38.37 8.81 -57.56
CA ASP A 218 -39.15 9.84 -58.26
C ASP A 218 -38.55 11.25 -58.10
N HIS A 219 -39.20 12.24 -58.70
CA HIS A 219 -38.74 13.64 -58.72
C HIS A 219 -38.54 14.27 -57.33
N ARG A 220 -39.12 13.71 -56.26
CA ARG A 220 -39.00 14.23 -54.88
C ARG A 220 -37.65 13.90 -54.27
N VAL A 221 -37.03 12.78 -54.67
CA VAL A 221 -35.78 12.26 -54.08
C VAL A 221 -34.67 13.31 -54.06
N GLY A 222 -34.49 14.04 -55.16
CA GLY A 222 -33.43 15.05 -55.28
C GLY A 222 -33.55 16.14 -54.21
N MET A 223 -34.75 16.68 -53.99
CA MET A 223 -34.96 17.73 -52.99
C MET A 223 -34.87 17.20 -51.56
N ILE A 224 -35.31 15.97 -51.30
CA ILE A 224 -35.14 15.31 -49.99
C ILE A 224 -33.66 15.20 -49.63
N ILE A 225 -32.83 14.79 -50.58
CA ILE A 225 -31.37 14.68 -50.39
C ILE A 225 -30.75 16.06 -50.15
N VAL A 226 -31.11 17.08 -50.95
CA VAL A 226 -30.64 18.46 -50.76
C VAL A 226 -30.98 18.97 -49.36
N ASN A 227 -32.24 18.81 -48.93
CA ASN A 227 -32.69 19.21 -47.59
C ASN A 227 -31.90 18.47 -46.49
N THR A 228 -31.62 17.19 -46.70
CA THR A 228 -30.82 16.37 -45.76
C THR A 228 -29.40 16.92 -45.60
N VAL A 229 -28.71 17.15 -46.72
CA VAL A 229 -27.34 17.68 -46.71
C VAL A 229 -27.28 19.06 -46.07
N LEU A 230 -28.18 19.96 -46.46
CA LEU A 230 -28.20 21.34 -45.94
C LEU A 230 -28.47 21.38 -44.44
N ALA A 231 -29.39 20.57 -43.94
CA ALA A 231 -29.70 20.50 -42.52
C ALA A 231 -28.51 19.95 -41.70
N GLY A 232 -27.84 18.89 -42.18
CA GLY A 232 -26.65 18.35 -41.52
C GLY A 232 -25.51 19.37 -41.44
N CYS A 233 -25.23 20.07 -42.55
CA CYS A 233 -24.24 21.16 -42.58
C CYS A 233 -24.59 22.30 -41.62
N ALA A 234 -25.86 22.72 -41.60
CA ALA A 234 -26.33 23.79 -40.72
C ALA A 234 -26.27 23.38 -39.24
N GLY A 235 -26.62 22.14 -38.91
CA GLY A 235 -26.48 21.58 -37.56
C GLY A 235 -25.02 21.54 -37.10
N CYS A 236 -24.10 21.12 -37.96
CA CYS A 236 -22.67 21.13 -37.69
C CYS A 236 -22.15 22.56 -37.39
N LEU A 237 -22.42 23.52 -38.29
CA LEU A 237 -21.94 24.90 -38.14
C LEU A 237 -22.54 25.61 -36.93
N SER A 238 -23.83 25.40 -36.65
CA SER A 238 -24.52 26.03 -35.52
C SER A 238 -24.04 25.50 -34.18
N ALA A 239 -23.81 24.19 -34.05
CA ALA A 239 -23.23 23.59 -32.85
C ALA A 239 -21.77 24.02 -32.65
N MET A 240 -20.96 24.03 -33.74
CA MET A 240 -19.60 24.56 -33.71
C MET A 240 -19.58 26.03 -33.26
N GLY A 241 -20.50 26.84 -33.77
CA GLY A 241 -20.65 28.23 -33.38
C GLY A 241 -21.03 28.38 -31.90
N ALA A 242 -21.96 27.56 -31.41
CA ALA A 242 -22.37 27.55 -30.00
C ALA A 242 -21.20 27.15 -29.08
N VAL A 243 -20.51 26.05 -29.38
CA VAL A 243 -19.36 25.62 -28.57
C VAL A 243 -18.23 26.64 -28.61
N TRP A 244 -17.94 27.23 -29.77
CA TRP A 244 -16.93 28.28 -29.87
C TRP A 244 -17.35 29.53 -29.06
N TYR A 245 -18.62 29.94 -29.14
CA TYR A 245 -19.09 31.10 -28.40
C TYR A 245 -18.98 30.92 -26.87
N PHE A 246 -19.44 29.78 -26.34
CA PHE A 246 -19.52 29.53 -24.91
C PHE A 246 -18.22 28.96 -24.32
N GLN A 247 -17.59 27.99 -24.98
CA GLN A 247 -16.37 27.31 -24.51
C GLN A 247 -15.07 27.97 -25.02
N LYS A 248 -15.17 28.99 -25.89
CA LYS A 248 -14.02 29.72 -26.49
C LYS A 248 -13.09 28.88 -27.36
N LEU A 249 -13.44 27.62 -27.62
CA LEU A 249 -12.71 26.68 -28.46
C LEU A 249 -13.69 25.84 -29.31
N PRO A 250 -13.36 25.54 -30.58
CA PRO A 250 -14.16 24.65 -31.40
C PRO A 250 -13.90 23.20 -31.00
N LEU A 251 -14.64 22.69 -30.02
CA LEU A 251 -14.52 21.30 -29.58
C LEU A 251 -15.20 20.36 -30.60
N LEU A 252 -14.45 19.33 -30.99
CA LEU A 252 -14.85 18.42 -32.05
C LEU A 252 -16.03 17.51 -31.66
N PRO A 253 -16.10 16.88 -30.46
CA PRO A 253 -17.23 16.00 -30.10
C PRO A 253 -18.61 16.67 -30.21
N GLU A 254 -18.77 17.87 -29.67
CA GLU A 254 -20.04 18.62 -29.72
C GLU A 254 -20.36 19.08 -31.14
N THR A 255 -19.34 19.41 -31.93
CA THR A 255 -19.51 19.75 -33.36
C THR A 255 -20.01 18.55 -34.16
N LEU A 256 -19.43 17.36 -33.92
CA LEU A 256 -19.84 16.09 -34.53
C LEU A 256 -21.29 15.73 -34.14
N ASN A 257 -21.65 15.87 -32.86
CA ASN A 257 -23.03 15.67 -32.39
C ASN A 257 -24.01 16.68 -32.99
N GLY A 258 -23.59 17.92 -33.23
CA GLY A 258 -24.39 18.93 -33.92
C GLY A 258 -24.69 18.56 -35.38
N CYS A 259 -23.71 18.00 -36.08
CA CYS A 259 -23.89 17.48 -37.43
C CYS A 259 -24.96 16.38 -37.48
N VAL A 260 -24.83 15.38 -36.60
CA VAL A 260 -25.82 14.30 -36.47
C VAL A 260 -27.19 14.87 -36.08
N ALA A 261 -27.26 15.78 -35.11
CA ALA A 261 -28.51 16.39 -34.67
C ALA A 261 -29.24 17.17 -35.77
N GLY A 262 -28.49 17.84 -36.68
CA GLY A 262 -29.06 18.50 -37.85
C GLY A 262 -29.71 17.51 -38.82
N LEU A 263 -29.05 16.38 -39.08
CA LEU A 263 -29.58 15.28 -39.88
C LEU A 263 -30.83 14.66 -39.21
N VAL A 264 -30.77 14.41 -37.89
CA VAL A 264 -31.91 13.93 -37.09
C VAL A 264 -33.10 14.88 -37.21
N ALA A 265 -32.90 16.19 -37.04
CA ALA A 265 -33.98 17.16 -37.00
C ALA A 265 -34.75 17.23 -38.33
N VAL A 266 -34.08 17.13 -39.48
CA VAL A 266 -34.78 17.22 -40.77
C VAL A 266 -35.49 15.91 -41.18
N THR A 267 -35.14 14.78 -40.55
CA THR A 267 -35.56 13.43 -40.95
C THR A 267 -37.10 13.24 -41.01
N ALA A 268 -37.87 13.87 -40.11
CA ALA A 268 -39.33 13.77 -40.10
C ALA A 268 -40.01 14.57 -41.22
N GLY A 269 -39.37 15.66 -41.68
CA GLY A 269 -39.98 16.66 -42.55
C GLY A 269 -39.28 16.91 -43.88
N CYS A 270 -38.18 16.24 -44.18
CA CYS A 270 -37.32 16.53 -45.35
C CYS A 270 -38.03 16.47 -46.71
N HIS A 271 -39.15 15.74 -46.81
CA HIS A 271 -40.02 15.65 -47.98
C HIS A 271 -41.01 16.82 -48.15
N ALA A 272 -41.22 17.62 -47.12
CA ALA A 272 -42.29 18.62 -47.04
C ALA A 272 -41.80 20.04 -46.73
N VAL A 273 -40.48 20.26 -46.65
CA VAL A 273 -39.90 21.59 -46.34
C VAL A 273 -39.04 22.11 -47.50
N SER A 274 -38.89 23.42 -47.58
CA SER A 274 -37.96 24.07 -48.50
C SER A 274 -36.49 23.97 -48.01
N PRO A 275 -35.50 24.18 -48.90
CA PRO A 275 -34.09 24.20 -48.50
C PRO A 275 -33.73 25.20 -47.39
N GLY A 276 -34.34 26.39 -47.42
CA GLY A 276 -34.12 27.41 -46.38
C GLY A 276 -34.67 26.99 -45.02
N GLU A 277 -35.85 26.36 -45.00
CA GLU A 277 -36.42 25.77 -43.79
C GLU A 277 -35.59 24.58 -43.30
N ALA A 278 -35.08 23.73 -44.19
CA ALA A 278 -34.20 22.62 -43.83
C ALA A 278 -32.91 23.12 -43.14
N VAL A 279 -32.28 24.19 -43.65
CA VAL A 279 -31.13 24.85 -42.99
C VAL A 279 -31.51 25.32 -41.59
N PHE A 280 -32.66 25.99 -41.44
CA PHE A 280 -33.11 26.48 -40.13
C PHE A 280 -33.38 25.34 -39.15
N ILE A 281 -34.11 24.30 -39.58
CA ILE A 281 -34.42 23.11 -38.79
C ILE A 281 -33.14 22.44 -38.31
N GLY A 282 -32.17 22.25 -39.22
CA GLY A 282 -30.87 21.68 -38.92
C GLY A 282 -30.06 22.53 -37.93
N ALA A 283 -30.00 23.85 -38.14
CA ALA A 283 -29.30 24.78 -37.25
C ALA A 283 -29.87 24.76 -35.82
N VAL A 284 -31.19 24.76 -35.67
CA VAL A 284 -31.83 24.66 -34.35
C VAL A 284 -31.54 23.28 -33.72
N GLY A 285 -31.55 22.20 -34.52
CA GLY A 285 -31.16 20.86 -34.05
C GLY A 285 -29.74 20.82 -33.50
N GLY A 286 -28.77 21.46 -34.18
CA GLY A 286 -27.38 21.58 -33.72
C GLY A 286 -27.25 22.34 -32.40
N ILE A 287 -27.94 23.49 -32.26
CA ILE A 287 -27.97 24.28 -31.03
C ILE A 287 -28.59 23.48 -29.87
N ILE A 288 -29.70 22.78 -30.13
CA ILE A 288 -30.36 21.93 -29.13
C ILE A 288 -29.40 20.85 -28.64
N SER A 289 -28.67 20.18 -29.54
CA SER A 289 -27.71 19.14 -29.18
C SER A 289 -26.62 19.68 -28.24
N TYR A 290 -26.05 20.85 -28.55
CA TYR A 290 -25.09 21.51 -27.67
C TYR A 290 -25.64 21.71 -26.25
N PHE A 291 -26.81 22.34 -26.11
CA PHE A 291 -27.39 22.58 -24.80
C PHE A 291 -27.83 21.30 -24.09
N ALA A 292 -28.28 20.29 -24.84
CA ALA A 292 -28.67 19.00 -24.27
C ALA A 292 -27.47 18.27 -23.64
N VAL A 293 -26.29 18.26 -24.27
CA VAL A 293 -25.06 17.71 -23.66
C VAL A 293 -24.76 18.40 -22.34
N HIS A 294 -24.80 19.73 -22.30
CA HIS A 294 -24.48 20.52 -21.10
C HIS A 294 -25.53 20.33 -19.99
N LEU A 295 -26.80 20.14 -20.37
CA LEU A 295 -27.87 19.84 -19.42
C LEU A 295 -27.69 18.47 -18.78
N LEU A 296 -27.32 17.45 -19.55
CA LEU A 296 -27.02 16.11 -19.04
C LEU A 296 -25.82 16.16 -18.08
N ASP A 297 -24.75 16.88 -18.45
CA ASP A 297 -23.59 17.09 -17.59
C ASP A 297 -23.96 17.82 -16.29
N HIS A 298 -24.82 18.84 -16.35
CA HIS A 298 -25.32 19.55 -15.17
C HIS A 298 -26.10 18.63 -14.22
N TRP A 299 -26.90 17.71 -14.77
CA TRP A 299 -27.63 16.70 -14.01
C TRP A 299 -26.79 15.46 -13.65
N LYS A 300 -25.50 15.48 -13.98
CA LYS A 300 -24.56 14.36 -13.75
C LYS A 300 -25.01 13.05 -14.40
N ILE A 301 -25.66 13.15 -15.56
CA ILE A 301 -26.01 12.02 -16.41
C ILE A 301 -24.89 11.85 -17.43
N ASP A 302 -24.18 10.73 -17.36
CA ASP A 302 -23.04 10.45 -18.23
C ASP A 302 -23.49 9.65 -19.46
N ASP A 303 -23.77 10.39 -20.53
CA ASP A 303 -23.88 9.86 -21.89
C ASP A 303 -22.52 10.00 -22.57
N VAL A 304 -21.88 8.86 -22.86
CA VAL A 304 -20.46 8.83 -23.25
C VAL A 304 -20.19 9.53 -24.57
N VAL A 305 -21.10 9.39 -25.53
CA VAL A 305 -20.95 9.96 -26.88
C VAL A 305 -21.90 11.12 -27.13
N GLY A 306 -22.83 11.40 -26.19
CA GLY A 306 -23.90 12.37 -26.38
C GLY A 306 -25.00 11.86 -27.32
N ALA A 307 -25.26 10.55 -27.35
CA ALA A 307 -26.27 9.95 -28.23
C ALA A 307 -27.68 10.47 -27.93
N SER A 308 -28.07 10.56 -26.65
CA SER A 308 -29.34 11.16 -26.25
C SER A 308 -29.42 12.64 -26.64
N ALA A 309 -28.33 13.38 -26.51
CA ALA A 309 -28.28 14.79 -26.89
C ALA A 309 -28.42 15.00 -28.42
N ALA A 310 -27.83 14.12 -29.23
CA ALA A 310 -27.90 14.19 -30.69
C ALA A 310 -29.22 13.65 -31.27
N HIS A 311 -29.86 12.68 -30.61
CA HIS A 311 -31.01 11.96 -31.16
C HIS A 311 -32.36 12.27 -30.47
N ALA A 312 -32.39 12.42 -29.14
CA ALA A 312 -33.65 12.51 -28.39
C ALA A 312 -34.39 13.84 -28.66
N ILE A 313 -33.86 14.94 -28.11
CA ILE A 313 -34.48 16.27 -28.20
C ILE A 313 -34.42 16.83 -29.63
N PRO A 314 -33.34 16.68 -30.41
CA PRO A 314 -33.35 17.05 -31.82
C PRO A 314 -34.40 16.29 -32.64
N GLY A 315 -34.68 15.03 -32.29
CA GLY A 315 -35.76 14.25 -32.91
C GLY A 315 -37.15 14.80 -32.58
N VAL A 316 -37.37 15.24 -31.34
CA VAL A 316 -38.59 15.96 -30.93
C VAL A 316 -38.72 17.27 -31.70
N TRP A 317 -37.66 18.07 -31.76
CA TRP A 317 -37.65 19.32 -32.53
C TRP A 317 -38.00 19.08 -34.00
N GLY A 318 -37.37 18.10 -34.64
CA GLY A 318 -37.66 17.72 -36.03
C GLY A 318 -39.11 17.33 -36.25
N THR A 319 -39.67 16.59 -35.31
CA THR A 319 -41.08 16.15 -35.34
C THR A 319 -42.05 17.32 -35.19
N LEU A 320 -41.75 18.29 -34.33
CA LEU A 320 -42.53 19.53 -34.21
C LEU A 320 -42.36 20.43 -35.44
N ALA A 321 -41.16 20.48 -36.01
CA ALA A 321 -40.85 21.26 -37.21
C ALA A 321 -41.67 20.83 -38.43
N VAL A 322 -42.09 19.56 -38.50
CA VAL A 322 -43.05 19.08 -39.53
C VAL A 322 -44.33 19.90 -39.50
N ALA A 323 -44.91 20.14 -38.32
CA ALA A 323 -46.13 20.93 -38.20
C ALA A 323 -45.88 22.42 -38.42
N LEU A 324 -44.72 22.94 -38.01
CA LEU A 324 -44.41 24.37 -38.10
C LEU A 324 -44.11 24.80 -39.54
N PHE A 325 -43.29 24.03 -40.26
CA PHE A 325 -42.75 24.41 -41.57
C PHE A 325 -43.26 23.53 -42.71
N GLY A 326 -43.59 22.27 -42.46
CA GLY A 326 -43.99 21.33 -43.52
C GLY A 326 -45.19 21.80 -44.34
N ASP A 327 -45.14 21.67 -45.65
CA ASP A 327 -46.26 21.94 -46.55
C ASP A 327 -47.41 20.95 -46.29
N LEU A 328 -48.56 21.45 -45.81
CA LEU A 328 -49.71 20.61 -45.47
C LEU A 328 -50.23 19.81 -46.67
N ALA A 329 -50.10 20.34 -47.89
CA ALA A 329 -50.49 19.62 -49.09
C ALA A 329 -49.58 18.41 -49.34
N ALA A 330 -48.27 18.58 -49.12
CA ALA A 330 -47.30 17.50 -49.21
C ALA A 330 -47.45 16.46 -48.08
N LEU A 331 -47.85 16.89 -46.86
CA LEU A 331 -48.13 15.98 -45.74
C LEU A 331 -49.36 15.10 -46.00
N GLY A 332 -50.38 15.61 -46.69
CA GLY A 332 -51.55 14.85 -47.12
C GLY A 332 -52.44 14.32 -45.99
N THR A 333 -52.37 14.90 -44.78
CA THR A 333 -53.10 14.43 -43.59
C THR A 333 -54.53 14.94 -43.50
N GLY A 334 -54.88 15.98 -44.27
CA GLY A 334 -56.18 16.66 -44.16
C GLY A 334 -56.33 17.54 -42.91
N LEU A 335 -55.30 17.65 -42.08
CA LEU A 335 -55.29 18.47 -40.88
C LEU A 335 -54.85 19.90 -41.18
N ASN A 336 -55.41 20.85 -40.45
CA ASN A 336 -54.84 22.20 -40.42
C ASN A 336 -53.57 22.25 -39.55
N ARG A 337 -52.85 23.38 -39.59
CA ARG A 337 -51.54 23.48 -38.93
C ARG A 337 -51.57 23.28 -37.42
N SER A 338 -52.60 23.77 -36.72
CA SER A 338 -52.70 23.61 -35.26
C SER A 338 -53.07 22.18 -34.86
N GLN A 339 -53.92 21.52 -35.65
CA GLN A 339 -54.21 20.09 -35.49
C GLN A 339 -52.97 19.25 -35.75
N GLN A 340 -52.23 19.53 -36.83
CA GLN A 340 -50.97 18.84 -37.14
C GLN A 340 -49.99 19.01 -35.98
N LEU A 341 -49.82 20.22 -35.44
CA LEU A 341 -48.96 20.46 -34.29
C LEU A 341 -49.40 19.64 -33.06
N GLY A 342 -50.71 19.57 -32.78
CA GLY A 342 -51.25 18.75 -31.70
C GLY A 342 -50.90 17.27 -31.86
N VAL A 343 -51.01 16.73 -33.07
CA VAL A 343 -50.70 15.31 -33.36
C VAL A 343 -49.19 15.04 -33.30
N GLN A 344 -48.35 15.96 -33.81
CA GLN A 344 -46.89 15.85 -33.68
C GLN A 344 -46.45 15.88 -32.21
N CYS A 345 -47.02 16.78 -31.39
CA CYS A 345 -46.79 16.82 -29.95
C CYS A 345 -47.21 15.51 -29.26
N LEU A 346 -48.39 14.99 -29.61
CA LEU A 346 -48.87 13.71 -29.09
C LEU A 346 -47.88 12.59 -29.42
N GLY A 347 -47.44 12.48 -30.67
CA GLY A 347 -46.46 11.48 -31.08
C GLY A 347 -45.14 11.59 -30.31
N ALA A 348 -44.60 12.81 -30.15
CA ALA A 348 -43.38 13.05 -29.38
C ALA A 348 -43.53 12.60 -27.91
N VAL A 349 -44.66 12.91 -27.26
CA VAL A 349 -44.94 12.47 -25.87
C VAL A 349 -45.10 10.95 -25.79
N VAL A 350 -45.82 10.34 -26.72
CA VAL A 350 -46.03 8.89 -26.76
C VAL A 350 -44.72 8.14 -26.89
N PHE A 351 -43.83 8.59 -27.79
CA PHE A 351 -42.51 7.98 -27.96
C PHE A 351 -41.59 8.25 -26.77
N PHE A 352 -41.66 9.41 -26.13
CA PHE A 352 -40.97 9.65 -24.87
C PHE A 352 -41.44 8.68 -23.78
N LEU A 353 -42.75 8.54 -23.57
CA LEU A 353 -43.31 7.63 -22.55
C LEU A 353 -42.99 6.17 -22.86
N CYS A 354 -43.01 5.76 -24.13
CA CYS A 354 -42.66 4.40 -24.54
C CYS A 354 -41.15 4.13 -24.37
N ALA A 355 -40.30 4.92 -25.00
CA ALA A 355 -38.86 4.69 -25.02
C ALA A 355 -38.20 5.00 -23.67
N PHE A 356 -38.44 6.19 -23.10
CA PHE A 356 -37.88 6.56 -21.80
C PHE A 356 -38.69 5.94 -20.67
N GLY A 357 -40.01 6.14 -20.63
CA GLY A 357 -40.83 5.70 -19.49
C GLY A 357 -40.86 4.18 -19.30
N VAL A 358 -41.33 3.44 -20.30
CA VAL A 358 -41.39 1.97 -20.26
C VAL A 358 -39.98 1.37 -20.30
N GLY A 359 -39.09 1.90 -21.14
CA GLY A 359 -37.69 1.46 -21.19
C GLY A 359 -36.96 1.59 -19.85
N TRP A 360 -37.06 2.74 -19.19
CA TRP A 360 -36.46 2.96 -17.86
C TRP A 360 -37.02 2.01 -16.80
N LEU A 361 -38.34 1.78 -16.80
CA LEU A 361 -38.98 0.84 -15.87
C LEU A 361 -38.47 -0.59 -16.09
N LEU A 362 -38.43 -1.05 -17.35
CA LEU A 362 -37.98 -2.40 -17.70
C LEU A 362 -36.48 -2.57 -17.39
N LEU A 363 -35.64 -1.61 -17.77
CA LEU A 363 -34.21 -1.66 -17.47
C LEU A 363 -33.92 -1.62 -15.97
N THR A 364 -34.66 -0.82 -15.20
CA THR A 364 -34.54 -0.77 -13.74
C THR A 364 -34.93 -2.12 -13.13
N ALA A 365 -36.01 -2.74 -13.60
CA ALA A 365 -36.43 -4.06 -13.15
C ALA A 365 -35.38 -5.13 -13.49
N ILE A 366 -34.85 -5.13 -14.71
CA ILE A 366 -33.78 -6.04 -15.16
C ILE A 366 -32.52 -5.84 -14.31
N ASN A 367 -32.10 -4.60 -14.07
CA ASN A 367 -30.88 -4.28 -13.32
C ASN A 367 -30.93 -4.79 -11.87
N ARG A 368 -32.12 -4.99 -11.29
CA ARG A 368 -32.28 -5.62 -9.96
C ARG A 368 -32.05 -7.14 -9.97
N LEU A 369 -32.25 -7.80 -11.12
CA LEU A 369 -32.09 -9.24 -11.27
C LEU A 369 -30.71 -9.60 -11.85
N VAL A 370 -30.29 -8.87 -12.87
CA VAL A 370 -29.04 -9.05 -13.59
C VAL A 370 -28.34 -7.69 -13.66
N PRO A 371 -27.21 -7.49 -12.95
CA PRO A 371 -26.49 -6.23 -12.97
C PRO A 371 -26.09 -5.84 -14.39
N LEU A 372 -26.58 -4.69 -14.87
CA LEU A 372 -26.26 -4.17 -16.19
C LEU A 372 -24.87 -3.51 -16.23
N ARG A 373 -24.34 -3.07 -15.08
CA ARG A 373 -23.02 -2.45 -14.96
C ARG A 373 -21.93 -3.46 -14.57
N ILE A 374 -20.74 -3.32 -15.14
CA ILE A 374 -19.56 -4.06 -14.71
C ILE A 374 -19.13 -3.62 -13.29
N ASN A 375 -18.38 -4.45 -12.57
CA ASN A 375 -17.85 -4.07 -11.26
C ASN A 375 -16.78 -2.96 -11.40
N GLU A 376 -16.45 -2.32 -10.28
CA GLU A 376 -15.52 -1.18 -10.27
C GLU A 376 -14.14 -1.55 -10.86
N GLU A 377 -13.62 -2.72 -10.51
CA GLU A 377 -12.33 -3.19 -11.03
C GLU A 377 -12.35 -3.41 -12.54
N GLY A 378 -13.40 -4.05 -13.06
CA GLY A 378 -13.56 -4.26 -14.50
C GLY A 378 -13.70 -2.96 -15.28
N GLU A 379 -14.34 -1.94 -14.68
CA GLU A 379 -14.41 -0.61 -15.28
C GLU A 379 -13.04 0.11 -15.26
N ARG A 380 -12.24 -0.07 -14.20
CA ARG A 380 -10.88 0.49 -14.08
C ARG A 380 -9.93 -0.12 -15.09
N ILE A 381 -9.90 -1.44 -15.23
CA ILE A 381 -9.07 -2.16 -16.20
C ILE A 381 -9.56 -1.92 -17.64
N GLY A 382 -10.88 -1.87 -17.85
CA GLY A 382 -11.52 -1.67 -19.16
C GLY A 382 -12.16 -2.93 -19.72
N LEU A 383 -13.26 -2.76 -20.47
CA LEU A 383 -14.11 -3.87 -20.91
C LEU A 383 -13.45 -4.73 -22.00
N ASN A 384 -12.42 -4.22 -22.69
CA ASN A 384 -11.62 -5.03 -23.61
C ASN A 384 -10.99 -6.21 -22.86
N VAL A 385 -10.47 -5.98 -21.65
CA VAL A 385 -9.88 -7.04 -20.81
C VAL A 385 -10.96 -7.76 -20.02
N ALA A 386 -11.78 -7.01 -19.30
CA ALA A 386 -12.68 -7.56 -18.29
C ALA A 386 -13.78 -8.48 -18.86
N GLU A 387 -14.19 -8.27 -20.11
CA GLU A 387 -15.22 -9.09 -20.76
C GLU A 387 -14.72 -9.85 -22.00
N HIS A 388 -13.74 -9.30 -22.72
CA HIS A 388 -13.28 -9.90 -23.98
C HIS A 388 -11.91 -10.56 -23.89
N GLY A 389 -11.27 -10.54 -22.71
CA GLY A 389 -9.95 -11.16 -22.51
C GLY A 389 -8.88 -10.60 -23.44
N ALA A 390 -9.07 -9.39 -23.97
CA ALA A 390 -8.17 -8.83 -24.95
C ALA A 390 -6.83 -8.48 -24.30
N SER A 391 -5.80 -9.17 -24.75
CA SER A 391 -4.41 -8.79 -24.56
C SER A 391 -4.01 -7.87 -25.72
N THR A 392 -3.63 -6.64 -25.40
CA THR A 392 -2.82 -5.80 -26.31
C THR A 392 -1.43 -5.74 -25.72
N GLU A 393 -0.40 -5.45 -26.53
CA GLU A 393 0.97 -5.31 -26.01
C GLU A 393 1.04 -4.40 -24.78
N ILE A 394 0.28 -3.29 -24.77
CA ILE A 394 0.19 -2.36 -23.62
C ILE A 394 -0.43 -3.04 -22.40
N ILE A 395 -1.50 -3.79 -22.60
CA ILE A 395 -2.22 -4.47 -21.51
C ILE A 395 -1.33 -5.58 -20.93
N ASP A 396 -0.63 -6.34 -21.77
CA ASP A 396 0.27 -7.40 -21.34
C ASP A 396 1.46 -6.83 -20.57
N LEU A 397 2.04 -5.73 -21.08
CA LEU A 397 3.08 -4.96 -20.41
C LEU A 397 2.62 -4.51 -19.01
N LEU A 398 1.45 -3.87 -18.91
CA LEU A 398 0.92 -3.37 -17.64
C LEU A 398 0.59 -4.51 -16.67
N SER A 399 0.04 -5.62 -17.17
CA SER A 399 -0.28 -6.81 -16.38
C SER A 399 0.97 -7.43 -15.77
N GLU A 400 2.03 -7.60 -16.56
CA GLU A 400 3.31 -8.14 -16.09
C GLU A 400 4.03 -7.19 -15.12
N MET A 401 4.02 -5.88 -15.38
CA MET A 401 4.55 -4.88 -14.44
C MET A 401 3.82 -4.92 -13.08
N SER A 402 2.48 -5.04 -13.10
CA SER A 402 1.67 -5.21 -11.89
C SER A 402 2.00 -6.51 -11.14
N ARG A 403 2.21 -7.61 -11.89
CA ARG A 403 2.62 -8.90 -11.33
C ARG A 403 3.98 -8.83 -10.63
N HIS A 404 4.97 -8.18 -11.26
CA HIS A 404 6.29 -7.95 -10.66
C HIS A 404 6.18 -7.11 -9.38
N SER A 405 5.39 -6.04 -9.39
CA SER A 405 5.20 -5.17 -8.22
C SER A 405 4.49 -5.86 -7.05
N THR A 406 3.49 -6.70 -7.33
CA THR A 406 2.67 -7.33 -6.28
C THR A 406 3.31 -8.58 -5.70
N ARG A 407 4.00 -9.37 -6.53
CA ARG A 407 4.64 -10.63 -6.10
C ARG A 407 6.10 -10.46 -5.68
N GLY A 408 6.76 -9.37 -6.06
CA GLY A 408 8.19 -9.18 -5.84
C GLY A 408 9.07 -10.17 -6.61
N ASP A 409 8.51 -10.85 -7.61
CA ASP A 409 9.22 -11.77 -8.49
C ASP A 409 9.64 -11.03 -9.76
N PHE A 410 10.95 -10.81 -9.90
CA PHE A 410 11.56 -10.08 -11.01
C PHE A 410 12.36 -10.99 -11.95
N THR A 411 12.19 -12.32 -11.83
CA THR A 411 12.95 -13.31 -12.61
C THR A 411 12.51 -13.38 -14.07
N SER A 412 11.22 -13.19 -14.33
CA SER A 412 10.66 -13.17 -15.68
C SER A 412 10.88 -11.80 -16.34
N ARG A 413 11.43 -11.80 -17.56
CA ARG A 413 11.53 -10.60 -18.40
C ARG A 413 10.24 -10.38 -19.18
N LEU A 414 9.95 -9.12 -19.48
CA LEU A 414 8.90 -8.75 -20.40
C LEU A 414 9.30 -9.09 -21.84
N ASP A 415 8.34 -9.55 -22.63
CA ASP A 415 8.56 -9.87 -24.03
C ASP A 415 8.85 -8.60 -24.83
N PHE A 416 9.82 -8.67 -25.74
CA PHE A 416 10.31 -7.51 -26.49
C PHE A 416 10.01 -7.69 -27.97
N GLN A 417 9.01 -6.97 -28.47
CA GLN A 417 8.82 -6.81 -29.91
C GLN A 417 9.62 -5.59 -30.41
N PRO A 418 10.64 -5.78 -31.24
CA PRO A 418 11.39 -4.66 -31.80
C PRO A 418 10.49 -3.79 -32.67
N HIS A 419 10.61 -2.47 -32.56
CA HIS A 419 9.92 -1.44 -33.38
C HIS A 419 8.50 -1.05 -32.97
N THR A 420 7.95 -1.53 -31.84
CA THR A 420 6.72 -0.96 -31.26
C THR A 420 7.03 0.01 -30.11
N GLU A 421 6.18 1.01 -29.90
CA GLU A 421 6.31 1.96 -28.77
C GLU A 421 6.29 1.20 -27.43
N VAL A 422 5.48 0.15 -27.35
CA VAL A 422 5.36 -0.71 -26.17
C VAL A 422 6.62 -1.53 -25.95
N GLY A 423 7.19 -2.08 -27.03
CA GLY A 423 8.46 -2.79 -26.97
C GLY A 423 9.59 -1.92 -26.44
N GLN A 424 9.62 -0.62 -26.78
CA GLN A 424 10.61 0.31 -26.21
C GLN A 424 10.43 0.48 -24.69
N ILE A 425 9.19 0.60 -24.21
CA ILE A 425 8.90 0.69 -22.77
C ILE A 425 9.28 -0.61 -22.05
N ALA A 426 8.93 -1.77 -22.64
CA ALA A 426 9.28 -3.08 -22.10
C ALA A 426 10.80 -3.26 -21.97
N ALA A 427 11.58 -2.78 -22.96
CA ALA A 427 13.04 -2.82 -22.93
C ALA A 427 13.64 -1.98 -21.81
N GLU A 428 13.16 -0.74 -21.62
CA GLU A 428 13.64 0.12 -20.52
C GLU A 428 13.24 -0.45 -19.16
N TYR A 429 12.03 -0.97 -19.02
CA TYR A 429 11.61 -1.63 -17.79
C TYR A 429 12.48 -2.88 -17.50
N ASN A 430 12.77 -3.71 -18.51
CA ASN A 430 13.66 -4.87 -18.38
C ASN A 430 15.06 -4.49 -17.82
N LYS A 431 15.58 -3.29 -18.11
CA LYS A 431 16.83 -2.80 -17.49
C LYS A 431 16.65 -2.49 -16.01
N VAL A 432 15.52 -1.90 -15.62
CA VAL A 432 15.19 -1.58 -14.22
C VAL A 432 15.08 -2.86 -13.39
N ILE A 433 14.27 -3.84 -13.83
CA ILE A 433 14.18 -5.13 -13.14
C ILE A 433 15.50 -5.89 -13.14
N GLY A 434 16.38 -5.67 -14.12
CA GLY A 434 17.76 -6.18 -14.09
C GLY A 434 18.53 -5.66 -12.88
N LYS A 435 18.58 -4.33 -12.71
CA LYS A 435 19.25 -3.71 -11.55
C LYS A 435 18.65 -4.13 -10.21
N VAL A 436 17.33 -4.24 -10.14
CA VAL A 436 16.65 -4.68 -8.90
C VAL A 436 17.04 -6.10 -8.54
N SER A 437 17.08 -7.01 -9.52
CA SER A 437 17.56 -8.39 -9.31
C SER A 437 19.01 -8.42 -8.82
N ASP A 438 19.90 -7.63 -9.44
CA ASP A 438 21.31 -7.55 -9.05
C ASP A 438 21.48 -7.05 -7.60
N GLU A 439 20.69 -6.05 -7.19
CA GLU A 439 20.71 -5.55 -5.80
C GLU A 439 20.19 -6.59 -4.79
N MET A 440 19.17 -7.37 -5.16
CA MET A 440 18.63 -8.44 -4.32
C MET A 440 19.67 -9.54 -4.10
N ASP A 441 20.35 -9.98 -5.17
CA ASP A 441 21.40 -10.99 -5.09
C ASP A 441 22.59 -10.50 -4.24
N MET A 442 23.00 -9.24 -4.40
CA MET A 442 24.05 -8.63 -3.59
C MET A 442 23.71 -8.56 -2.10
N ARG A 443 22.45 -8.26 -1.76
CA ARG A 443 21.98 -8.28 -0.36
C ARG A 443 22.01 -9.67 0.23
N GLU A 444 21.66 -10.70 -0.53
CA GLU A 444 21.70 -12.09 -0.04
C GLU A 444 23.13 -12.54 0.25
N ILE A 445 24.09 -12.22 -0.64
CA ILE A 445 25.51 -12.50 -0.43
C ILE A 445 26.03 -11.78 0.82
N PHE A 446 25.66 -10.51 1.01
CA PHE A 446 26.08 -9.73 2.18
C PHE A 446 25.52 -10.30 3.49
N ALA A 447 24.25 -10.72 3.50
CA ALA A 447 23.61 -11.35 4.65
C ALA A 447 24.34 -12.64 5.07
N ARG A 448 24.70 -13.50 4.10
CA ARG A 448 25.46 -14.73 4.38
C ARG A 448 26.85 -14.46 4.96
N ARG A 449 27.57 -13.44 4.45
CA ARG A 449 28.88 -13.06 5.00
C ARG A 449 28.78 -12.55 6.44
N LEU A 450 27.77 -11.73 6.72
CA LEU A 450 27.55 -11.18 8.06
C LEU A 450 27.27 -12.29 9.09
N GLU A 451 26.53 -13.32 8.69
CA GLU A 451 26.25 -14.47 9.54
C GLU A 451 27.52 -15.27 9.88
N GLN A 452 28.39 -15.49 8.88
CA GLN A 452 29.68 -16.16 9.09
C GLN A 452 30.61 -15.39 10.04
N GLU A 453 30.70 -14.06 9.91
CA GLU A 453 31.51 -13.24 10.82
C GLU A 453 30.98 -13.29 12.26
N ARG A 454 29.65 -13.30 12.43
CA ARG A 454 29.02 -13.41 13.76
C ARG A 454 29.38 -14.73 14.44
N GLU A 455 29.31 -15.85 13.73
CA GLU A 455 29.66 -17.17 14.28
C GLU A 455 31.14 -17.26 14.70
N ALA A 456 32.04 -16.69 13.90
CA ALA A 456 33.46 -16.65 14.22
C ALA A 456 33.75 -15.82 15.49
N LEU A 457 33.05 -14.70 15.65
CA LEU A 457 33.17 -13.83 16.83
C LEU A 457 32.71 -14.56 18.11
N ASP A 458 31.54 -15.21 18.06
CA ASP A 458 30.99 -15.97 19.19
C ASP A 458 31.92 -17.11 19.63
N ALA A 459 32.54 -17.80 18.67
CA ALA A 459 33.51 -18.86 18.97
C ALA A 459 34.76 -18.33 19.69
N SER A 460 35.29 -17.18 19.27
CA SER A 460 36.44 -16.53 19.91
C SER A 460 36.14 -16.12 21.35
N GLN A 461 34.96 -15.53 21.58
CA GLN A 461 34.54 -15.10 22.92
C GLN A 461 34.43 -16.28 23.90
N ARG A 462 33.85 -17.42 23.47
CA ARG A 462 33.78 -18.64 24.30
C ARG A 462 35.16 -19.13 24.73
N LYS A 463 36.13 -19.11 23.82
CA LYS A 463 37.50 -19.54 24.10
C LYS A 463 38.17 -18.65 25.16
N ILE A 464 38.03 -17.32 25.05
CA ILE A 464 38.56 -16.38 26.04
C ILE A 464 37.96 -16.63 27.42
N ILE A 465 36.64 -16.72 27.55
CA ILE A 465 35.96 -16.93 28.84
C ILE A 465 36.44 -18.24 29.49
N SER A 466 36.54 -19.33 28.73
CA SER A 466 37.02 -20.62 29.25
C SER A 466 38.44 -20.56 29.82
N SER A 467 39.32 -19.73 29.26
CA SER A 467 40.68 -19.54 29.76
C SER A 467 40.71 -18.75 31.07
N ILE A 468 39.83 -17.75 31.22
CA ILE A 468 39.73 -16.97 32.45
C ILE A 468 39.11 -17.81 33.59
N GLU A 469 38.10 -18.63 33.29
CA GLU A 469 37.54 -19.62 34.22
C GLU A 469 38.58 -20.65 34.68
N TYR A 470 39.52 -21.02 33.81
CA TYR A 470 40.66 -21.86 34.22
C TYR A 470 41.59 -21.14 35.20
N ALA A 471 41.88 -19.85 34.97
CA ALA A 471 42.66 -19.04 35.90
C ALA A 471 41.99 -18.90 37.28
N ARG A 472 40.65 -18.75 37.33
CA ARG A 472 39.89 -18.73 38.60
C ARG A 472 40.11 -19.99 39.42
N ARG A 473 40.02 -21.16 38.79
CA ARG A 473 40.24 -22.45 39.48
C ARG A 473 41.64 -22.55 40.08
N ILE A 474 42.66 -22.00 39.43
CA ILE A 474 44.03 -21.96 39.98
C ILE A 474 44.07 -21.02 41.18
N GLN A 475 43.52 -19.80 41.05
CA GLN A 475 43.51 -18.81 42.12
C GLN A 475 42.74 -19.28 43.36
N GLU A 476 41.56 -19.88 43.20
CA GLU A 476 40.78 -20.44 44.32
C GLU A 476 41.54 -21.58 45.02
N SER A 477 42.38 -22.33 44.29
CA SER A 477 43.13 -23.46 44.84
C SER A 477 44.27 -23.06 45.79
N ILE A 478 44.79 -21.84 45.65
CA ILE A 478 45.86 -21.33 46.53
C ILE A 478 45.32 -20.67 47.79
N LEU A 479 44.07 -20.17 47.78
CA LEU A 479 43.46 -19.54 48.94
C LEU A 479 43.31 -20.54 50.10
N PRO A 480 43.42 -20.08 51.37
CA PRO A 480 43.20 -20.93 52.53
C PRO A 480 41.80 -21.57 52.48
N ARG A 481 41.77 -22.89 52.63
CA ARG A 481 40.51 -23.64 52.63
C ARG A 481 39.72 -23.38 53.92
N PRO A 482 38.38 -23.34 53.88
CA PRO A 482 37.55 -23.13 55.06
C PRO A 482 37.89 -24.08 56.22
N GLU A 483 38.19 -25.35 55.95
CA GLU A 483 38.50 -26.32 57.01
C GLU A 483 39.85 -26.03 57.69
N THR A 484 40.77 -25.38 56.98
CA THR A 484 42.07 -24.95 57.54
C THR A 484 41.85 -23.72 58.42
N LEU A 485 41.03 -22.78 57.96
CA LEU A 485 40.68 -21.59 58.74
C LEU A 485 39.91 -21.92 60.02
N GLU A 486 38.89 -22.79 59.96
CA GLU A 486 38.10 -23.22 61.13
C GLU A 486 38.97 -23.87 62.21
N ARG A 487 39.99 -24.65 61.82
CA ARG A 487 40.93 -25.27 62.76
C ARG A 487 41.86 -24.25 63.41
N MET A 488 42.20 -23.18 62.71
CA MET A 488 43.18 -22.17 63.15
C MET A 488 42.52 -21.03 63.93
N ILE A 489 41.33 -20.61 63.52
CA ILE A 489 40.51 -19.59 64.18
C ILE A 489 39.05 -20.06 64.18
N PRO A 490 38.52 -20.60 65.28
CA PRO A 490 37.15 -21.13 65.29
C PRO A 490 36.06 -20.06 65.10
N ASP A 491 36.30 -18.81 65.54
CA ASP A 491 35.35 -17.71 65.45
C ASP A 491 35.86 -16.62 64.48
N HIS A 492 35.57 -16.81 63.18
CA HIS A 492 35.95 -15.91 62.09
C HIS A 492 34.88 -15.83 60.99
N PHE A 493 35.05 -14.87 60.06
CA PHE A 493 34.36 -14.87 58.77
C PHE A 493 35.26 -14.30 57.67
N ILE A 494 34.96 -14.66 56.42
CA ILE A 494 35.62 -14.12 55.22
C ILE A 494 34.56 -13.72 54.21
N ILE A 495 34.62 -12.48 53.75
CA ILE A 495 33.90 -12.00 52.57
C ILE A 495 34.94 -11.83 51.47
N TYR A 496 34.83 -12.63 50.43
CA TYR A 496 35.71 -12.57 49.25
C TYR A 496 34.84 -12.54 47.99
N ARG A 497 34.78 -11.40 47.31
CA ARG A 497 33.98 -11.21 46.10
C ARG A 497 34.84 -10.56 45.01
N PRO A 498 35.35 -11.35 44.04
CA PRO A 498 35.97 -10.81 42.84
C PRO A 498 35.02 -9.88 42.07
N ARG A 499 35.55 -8.82 41.46
CA ARG A 499 34.83 -7.90 40.57
C ARG A 499 34.50 -8.56 39.23
N ASP A 500 35.48 -9.23 38.65
CA ASP A 500 35.37 -9.99 37.41
C ASP A 500 35.31 -11.51 37.72
N ILE A 501 35.82 -12.38 36.84
CA ILE A 501 35.91 -13.83 37.09
C ILE A 501 37.03 -14.17 38.10
N VAL A 502 38.07 -13.35 38.21
CA VAL A 502 39.23 -13.52 39.08
C VAL A 502 39.57 -12.19 39.78
N SER A 503 40.21 -12.25 40.94
CA SER A 503 40.44 -11.10 41.83
C SER A 503 41.91 -10.71 41.94
N GLY A 504 42.21 -9.42 42.00
CA GLY A 504 43.49 -8.87 42.45
C GLY A 504 43.67 -9.00 43.96
N ASP A 505 42.57 -8.97 44.72
CA ASP A 505 42.65 -9.15 46.16
C ASP A 505 42.82 -10.61 46.55
N PHE A 506 43.43 -10.84 47.71
CA PHE A 506 43.42 -12.13 48.38
C PHE A 506 43.54 -11.99 49.90
N TYR A 507 43.11 -13.03 50.60
CA TYR A 507 43.37 -13.22 52.02
C TYR A 507 44.37 -14.37 52.20
N TRP A 508 45.17 -14.29 53.26
CA TRP A 508 46.21 -15.27 53.54
C TRP A 508 46.27 -15.54 55.04
N CYS A 509 46.52 -16.80 55.42
CA CYS A 509 46.74 -17.17 56.82
C CYS A 509 47.78 -18.28 56.97
N LEU A 510 48.49 -18.28 58.09
CA LEU A 510 49.44 -19.34 58.44
C LEU A 510 49.57 -19.45 59.97
N ALA A 511 49.69 -20.66 60.49
CA ALA A 511 49.99 -20.94 61.88
C ALA A 511 51.42 -21.44 61.98
N ARG A 512 52.17 -20.92 62.95
CA ARG A 512 53.54 -21.31 63.22
C ARG A 512 53.74 -21.34 64.73
N GLU A 513 54.00 -22.54 65.26
CA GLU A 513 54.11 -22.76 66.72
C GLU A 513 52.85 -22.24 67.42
N ASP A 514 52.99 -21.32 68.37
CA ASP A 514 51.87 -20.70 69.10
C ASP A 514 51.37 -19.40 68.45
N SER A 515 51.95 -18.96 67.32
CA SER A 515 51.61 -17.73 66.62
C SER A 515 50.75 -17.98 65.39
N PHE A 516 49.74 -17.13 65.20
CA PHE A 516 48.86 -17.14 64.03
C PHE A 516 49.01 -15.85 63.23
N TYR A 517 49.12 -15.97 61.90
CA TYR A 517 49.27 -14.85 60.98
C TYR A 517 48.05 -14.75 60.07
N LEU A 518 47.57 -13.54 59.85
CA LEU A 518 46.47 -13.23 58.95
C LEU A 518 46.79 -11.97 58.14
N ALA A 519 46.55 -12.04 56.84
CA ALA A 519 46.70 -10.91 55.95
C ALA A 519 45.50 -10.73 55.01
N VAL A 520 45.21 -9.47 54.70
CA VAL A 520 44.42 -9.07 53.53
C VAL A 520 45.33 -8.22 52.65
N ILE A 521 45.35 -8.53 51.36
CA ILE A 521 46.20 -7.89 50.38
C ILE A 521 45.33 -7.49 49.19
N ASP A 522 45.50 -6.24 48.77
CA ASP A 522 44.80 -5.55 47.72
C ASP A 522 45.80 -5.24 46.60
N CYS A 523 45.74 -5.97 45.49
CA CYS A 523 46.72 -5.83 44.40
C CYS A 523 46.25 -4.83 43.35
N THR A 524 47.21 -4.14 42.73
CA THR A 524 46.90 -3.27 41.60
C THR A 524 46.31 -4.05 40.42
N GLY A 525 45.17 -3.56 39.91
CA GLY A 525 44.51 -4.08 38.71
C GLY A 525 43.45 -5.14 39.00
N HIS A 526 42.52 -5.31 38.06
CA HIS A 526 41.42 -6.29 38.15
C HIS A 526 41.50 -7.32 37.02
N GLY A 527 40.75 -8.42 37.14
CA GLY A 527 40.76 -9.49 36.15
C GLY A 527 42.11 -10.22 36.07
N VAL A 528 42.45 -10.76 34.90
CA VAL A 528 43.61 -11.67 34.75
C VAL A 528 44.95 -11.05 35.25
N PRO A 529 45.32 -9.80 34.93
CA PRO A 529 46.55 -9.20 35.45
C PRO A 529 46.59 -9.08 36.98
N GLY A 530 45.49 -8.65 37.61
CA GLY A 530 45.38 -8.60 39.07
C GLY A 530 45.51 -9.99 39.70
N ALA A 531 44.92 -11.02 39.08
CA ALA A 531 45.03 -12.39 39.55
C ALA A 531 46.47 -12.95 39.50
N PHE A 532 47.28 -12.56 38.52
CA PHE A 532 48.71 -12.90 38.50
C PHE A 532 49.46 -12.26 39.66
N MET A 533 49.16 -10.99 39.97
CA MET A 533 49.73 -10.29 41.11
C MET A 533 49.38 -10.97 42.42
N SER A 534 48.11 -11.36 42.61
CA SER A 534 47.65 -12.02 43.83
C SER A 534 48.31 -13.38 44.03
N MET A 535 48.38 -14.22 42.99
CA MET A 535 49.03 -15.53 43.06
C MET A 535 50.53 -15.44 43.35
N MET A 536 51.24 -14.55 42.67
CA MET A 536 52.68 -14.35 42.89
C MET A 536 52.94 -13.88 44.33
N SER A 537 52.18 -12.90 44.79
CA SER A 537 52.35 -12.29 46.11
C SER A 537 51.99 -13.25 47.23
N PHE A 538 50.98 -14.08 47.03
CA PHE A 538 50.63 -15.18 47.92
C PHE A 538 51.82 -16.11 48.15
N VAL A 539 52.46 -16.57 47.06
CA VAL A 539 53.61 -17.48 47.14
C VAL A 539 54.81 -16.81 47.81
N LEU A 540 55.10 -15.55 47.46
CA LEU A 540 56.20 -14.79 48.07
C LEU A 540 55.98 -14.59 49.57
N LEU A 541 54.77 -14.23 49.99
CA LEU A 541 54.41 -14.07 51.40
C LEU A 541 54.55 -15.40 52.14
N GLN A 542 54.03 -16.49 51.57
CA GLN A 542 54.14 -17.81 52.17
C GLN A 542 55.61 -18.23 52.38
N GLN A 543 56.48 -17.99 51.39
CA GLN A 543 57.92 -18.26 51.51
C GLN A 543 58.57 -17.44 52.61
N ILE A 544 58.30 -16.13 52.68
CA ILE A 544 58.90 -15.22 53.67
C ILE A 544 58.59 -15.68 55.10
N VAL A 545 57.35 -16.07 55.38
CA VAL A 545 56.94 -16.46 56.75
C VAL A 545 57.45 -17.85 57.13
N ILE A 546 57.64 -18.75 56.15
CA ILE A 546 58.21 -20.09 56.37
C ILE A 546 59.74 -20.02 56.58
N GLU A 547 60.43 -19.08 55.93
CA GLU A 547 61.87 -18.89 56.10
C GLU A 547 62.25 -18.57 57.56
N ARG A 548 63.38 -19.14 58.02
CA ARG A 548 63.88 -18.88 59.38
C ARG A 548 64.37 -17.43 59.47
N GLY A 549 63.68 -16.60 60.28
CA GLY A 549 64.15 -15.27 60.68
C GLY A 549 63.23 -14.09 60.37
N ALA A 550 62.02 -14.29 59.84
CA ALA A 550 60.99 -13.24 59.71
C ALA A 550 59.75 -13.62 60.52
N ASN A 551 59.59 -13.07 61.72
CA ASN A 551 58.44 -13.34 62.58
C ASN A 551 57.54 -12.10 62.78
N ASP A 552 58.11 -10.90 62.72
CA ASP A 552 57.37 -9.67 63.00
C ASP A 552 56.68 -9.15 61.74
N PRO A 553 55.38 -8.77 61.77
CA PRO A 553 54.65 -8.30 60.59
C PRO A 553 55.36 -7.20 59.80
N ALA A 554 56.02 -6.26 60.47
CA ALA A 554 56.77 -5.19 59.83
C ALA A 554 57.96 -5.69 59.00
N ASP A 555 58.71 -6.69 59.50
CA ASP A 555 59.83 -7.30 58.77
C ASP A 555 59.32 -8.13 57.59
N ILE A 556 58.20 -8.86 57.79
CA ILE A 556 57.56 -9.63 56.72
C ILE A 556 57.13 -8.72 55.56
N LEU A 557 56.46 -7.60 55.84
CA LEU A 557 56.09 -6.62 54.82
C LEU A 557 57.31 -5.98 54.15
N SER A 558 58.37 -5.68 54.91
CA SER A 558 59.61 -5.10 54.37
C SER A 558 60.29 -6.05 53.38
N ARG A 559 60.31 -7.36 53.69
CA ARG A 559 60.84 -8.40 52.79
C ARG A 559 59.92 -8.62 51.60
N LEU A 560 58.61 -8.60 51.80
CA LEU A 560 57.63 -8.77 50.73
C LEU A 560 57.74 -7.65 49.71
N HIS A 561 57.87 -6.40 50.15
CA HIS A 561 58.15 -5.25 49.30
C HIS A 561 59.36 -5.50 48.38
N GLY A 562 60.50 -5.92 48.96
CA GLY A 562 61.71 -6.20 48.20
C GLY A 562 61.55 -7.36 47.20
N ARG A 563 60.85 -8.43 47.57
CA ARG A 563 60.62 -9.58 46.69
C ARG A 563 59.66 -9.27 45.56
N VAL A 564 58.58 -8.53 45.82
CA VAL A 564 57.63 -8.10 44.79
C VAL A 564 58.34 -7.21 43.77
N ARG A 565 59.15 -6.24 44.22
CA ARG A 565 59.95 -5.40 43.32
C ARG A 565 60.94 -6.19 42.47
N ALA A 566 61.58 -7.19 43.06
CA ALA A 566 62.50 -8.07 42.33
C ALA A 566 61.75 -8.93 41.30
N ALA A 567 60.62 -9.52 41.68
CA ALA A 567 59.82 -10.38 40.81
C ALA A 567 59.23 -9.61 39.61
N LEU A 568 58.84 -8.35 39.82
CA LEU A 568 58.33 -7.46 38.78
C LEU A 568 59.43 -6.70 38.03
N GLY A 569 60.72 -6.94 38.36
CA GLY A 569 61.85 -6.25 37.73
C GLY A 569 61.90 -4.74 37.98
N GLN A 570 61.20 -4.23 39.01
CA GLN A 570 61.09 -2.81 39.35
C GLN A 570 62.38 -2.23 39.94
N ASN A 571 63.40 -3.05 40.15
CA ASN A 571 64.74 -2.62 40.54
C ASN A 571 65.60 -2.20 39.33
N SER A 572 65.13 -2.43 38.09
CA SER A 572 65.80 -1.98 36.88
C SER A 572 65.34 -0.56 36.49
N PRO A 573 66.26 0.37 36.16
CA PRO A 573 65.89 1.71 35.69
C PRO A 573 65.20 1.72 34.31
N THR A 574 65.22 0.61 33.58
CA THR A 574 64.56 0.46 32.26
C THR A 574 63.14 -0.08 32.33
N ASN A 575 62.67 -0.50 33.52
CA ASN A 575 61.35 -1.08 33.69
C ASN A 575 60.41 -0.05 34.33
N ASP A 576 59.31 0.26 33.64
CA ASP A 576 58.32 1.25 34.06
C ASP A 576 57.12 0.65 34.78
N ASN A 577 57.14 -0.67 35.07
CA ASN A 577 56.07 -1.34 35.80
C ASN A 577 55.79 -0.64 37.15
N LYS A 578 54.52 -0.29 37.39
CA LYS A 578 54.07 0.40 38.60
C LYS A 578 53.14 -0.45 39.45
N ASP A 579 52.95 -1.72 39.11
CA ASP A 579 52.06 -2.61 39.82
C ASP A 579 52.57 -2.82 41.24
N GLY A 580 51.66 -2.78 42.20
CA GLY A 580 51.97 -2.98 43.60
C GLY A 580 50.80 -3.61 44.31
N MET A 581 50.80 -3.49 45.62
CA MET A 581 49.68 -3.93 46.45
C MET A 581 49.72 -3.20 47.78
N ASP A 582 48.56 -3.02 48.38
CA ASP A 582 48.44 -2.64 49.77
C ASP A 582 48.16 -3.90 50.60
N ALA A 583 48.65 -3.95 51.83
CA ALA A 583 48.58 -5.12 52.69
C ALA A 583 48.34 -4.74 54.14
N ALA A 584 47.49 -5.50 54.81
CA ALA A 584 47.33 -5.48 56.26
C ALA A 584 47.74 -6.85 56.78
N LEU A 585 48.75 -6.92 57.66
CA LEU A 585 49.24 -8.18 58.23
C LEU A 585 49.23 -8.10 59.75
N VAL A 586 48.55 -9.05 60.38
CA VAL A 586 48.49 -9.20 61.84
C VAL A 586 49.09 -10.54 62.26
N ARG A 587 49.86 -10.53 63.34
CA ARG A 587 50.27 -11.72 64.09
C ARG A 587 49.59 -11.72 65.44
N ILE A 588 48.89 -12.81 65.73
CA ILE A 588 48.18 -13.07 66.97
C ILE A 588 48.98 -14.15 67.72
N ASP A 589 49.61 -13.73 68.81
CA ASP A 589 50.27 -14.62 69.77
C ASP A 589 49.32 -14.86 70.97
N PRO A 590 49.57 -15.85 71.84
CA PRO A 590 48.75 -16.08 73.03
C PRO A 590 48.77 -14.89 74.01
N ASP A 591 49.90 -14.19 74.09
CA ASP A 591 50.20 -13.11 75.03
C ASP A 591 50.07 -11.70 74.43
N LYS A 592 50.17 -11.54 73.11
CA LYS A 592 50.15 -10.23 72.44
C LYS A 592 49.62 -10.32 71.01
N ILE A 593 49.18 -9.18 70.49
CA ILE A 593 48.77 -9.03 69.09
C ILE A 593 49.61 -7.90 68.49
N VAL A 594 50.25 -8.16 67.35
CA VAL A 594 51.06 -7.17 66.63
C VAL A 594 50.60 -7.04 65.19
N PHE A 595 50.62 -5.80 64.68
CA PHE A 595 50.12 -5.45 63.36
C PHE A 595 51.13 -4.58 62.61
N ALA A 596 51.23 -4.76 61.30
CA ALA A 596 51.83 -3.80 60.39
C ALA A 596 50.97 -3.70 59.15
N GLY A 597 50.85 -2.49 58.61
CA GLY A 597 50.09 -2.22 57.38
C GLY A 597 50.93 -1.44 56.38
N ALA A 598 50.85 -1.83 55.11
CA ALA A 598 51.31 -1.09 53.95
C ALA A 598 50.06 -0.61 53.20
N GLY A 599 49.66 0.65 53.36
CA GLY A 599 48.43 1.21 52.77
C GLY A 599 47.13 0.83 53.48
N LEU A 600 46.94 -0.44 53.86
CA LEU A 600 45.71 -0.92 54.51
C LEU A 600 45.74 -0.76 56.05
N PRO A 601 44.61 -0.40 56.69
CA PRO A 601 44.48 -0.30 58.15
C PRO A 601 44.06 -1.63 58.78
N LEU A 602 44.22 -1.74 60.11
CA LEU A 602 43.52 -2.71 60.95
C LEU A 602 42.46 -1.99 61.77
N VAL A 603 41.24 -2.52 61.74
CA VAL A 603 40.13 -2.05 62.58
C VAL A 603 39.91 -3.02 63.72
N TRP A 604 39.63 -2.51 64.91
CA TRP A 604 39.30 -3.32 66.07
C TRP A 604 38.10 -2.77 66.83
N VAL A 605 37.33 -3.65 67.44
CA VAL A 605 36.19 -3.33 68.29
C VAL A 605 36.33 -4.05 69.63
N ASP A 606 36.30 -3.30 70.73
CA ASP A 606 36.42 -3.81 72.10
C ASP A 606 35.13 -3.57 72.89
N GLY A 607 34.45 -4.64 73.31
CA GLY A 607 33.23 -4.58 74.12
C GLY A 607 33.44 -4.65 75.63
N SER A 608 34.69 -4.76 76.11
CA SER A 608 35.00 -5.04 77.52
C SER A 608 34.50 -3.98 78.51
N SER A 609 34.22 -2.76 78.05
CA SER A 609 33.74 -1.63 78.88
C SER A 609 32.20 -1.52 78.96
N GLY A 610 31.46 -2.45 78.34
CA GLY A 610 29.99 -2.44 78.27
C GLY A 610 29.41 -1.61 77.12
N THR A 611 30.17 -0.68 76.55
CA THR A 611 29.85 0.00 75.27
C THR A 611 30.96 -0.31 74.25
N PRO A 612 30.66 -0.86 73.06
CA PRO A 612 31.70 -1.22 72.09
C PRO A 612 32.54 -0.01 71.65
N LEU A 613 33.85 -0.08 71.88
CA LEU A 613 34.82 0.93 71.47
C LEU A 613 35.44 0.54 70.13
N TYR A 614 35.39 1.46 69.17
CA TYR A 614 36.04 1.30 67.86
C TYR A 614 37.42 1.97 67.86
N GLY A 615 38.43 1.27 67.34
CA GLY A 615 39.71 1.87 66.99
C GLY A 615 40.20 1.43 65.61
N GLU A 616 41.03 2.28 65.01
CA GLU A 616 41.69 2.03 63.73
C GLU A 616 43.19 2.27 63.90
N ILE A 617 43.99 1.28 63.55
CA ILE A 617 45.45 1.42 63.44
C ILE A 617 45.77 1.58 61.95
N ARG A 618 46.24 2.77 61.58
CA ARG A 618 46.60 3.07 60.19
C ARG A 618 47.91 2.38 59.81
N GLY A 619 47.95 1.78 58.62
CA GLY A 619 49.20 1.35 58.01
C GLY A 619 50.06 2.54 57.54
N ASP A 620 51.30 2.25 57.19
CA ASP A 620 52.20 3.18 56.52
C ASP A 620 51.62 3.62 55.17
N ARG A 621 51.92 4.85 54.75
CA ARG A 621 51.40 5.42 53.49
C ARG A 621 51.92 4.75 52.22
N HIS A 622 52.99 3.97 52.33
CA HIS A 622 53.63 3.32 51.18
C HIS A 622 53.12 1.88 51.06
N GLY A 623 52.58 1.52 49.90
CA GLY A 623 52.27 0.14 49.56
C GLY A 623 53.53 -0.72 49.35
N LEU A 624 53.31 -1.98 48.99
CA LEU A 624 54.35 -2.94 48.60
C LEU A 624 54.54 -2.90 47.07
N GLY A 625 55.78 -3.05 46.60
CA GLY A 625 56.06 -2.93 45.15
C GLY A 625 55.98 -1.48 44.66
N GLY A 626 55.55 -1.28 43.42
CA GLY A 626 55.33 0.03 42.81
C GLY A 626 56.54 0.64 42.09
N GLY A 627 56.27 1.69 41.30
CA GLY A 627 57.23 2.27 40.36
C GLY A 627 58.51 2.84 41.01
N ALA A 628 59.47 3.26 40.18
CA ALA A 628 60.84 3.68 40.57
C ALA A 628 60.96 4.81 41.62
N HIS A 629 59.86 5.46 42.00
CA HIS A 629 59.81 6.53 42.99
C HIS A 629 59.73 6.03 44.44
N LEU A 630 59.41 4.75 44.66
CA LEU A 630 59.44 4.14 45.99
C LEU A 630 60.85 3.60 46.32
N PRO A 631 61.34 3.78 47.57
CA PRO A 631 62.65 3.27 47.97
C PRO A 631 62.74 1.74 47.81
N ALA A 632 63.88 1.21 47.37
CA ALA A 632 64.08 -0.23 47.19
C ALA A 632 63.99 -1.05 48.50
N LYS A 633 64.11 -0.39 49.66
CA LYS A 633 63.89 -0.97 50.99
C LYS A 633 63.03 0.01 51.79
N ILE A 634 61.91 -0.47 52.29
CA ILE A 634 61.02 0.26 53.19
C ILE A 634 61.01 -0.51 54.52
N GLN A 635 61.10 0.22 55.63
CA GLN A 635 60.88 -0.34 56.96
C GLN A 635 59.49 0.08 57.42
N TYR A 636 58.61 -0.90 57.62
CA TYR A 636 57.25 -0.68 58.10
C TYR A 636 57.22 -0.54 59.62
N VAL A 637 56.22 0.17 60.13
CA VAL A 637 56.03 0.37 61.56
C VAL A 637 55.24 -0.79 62.16
N GLN A 638 55.75 -1.35 63.26
CA GLN A 638 55.05 -2.36 64.04
C GLN A 638 54.20 -1.70 65.12
N HIS A 639 52.92 -2.04 65.13
CA HIS A 639 51.95 -1.59 66.11
C HIS A 639 51.55 -2.74 67.04
N LYS A 640 51.32 -2.42 68.32
CA LYS A 640 50.68 -3.35 69.25
C LYS A 640 49.17 -3.11 69.20
N VAL A 641 48.40 -4.18 69.02
CA VAL A 641 46.94 -4.11 69.11
C VAL A 641 46.55 -4.37 70.57
N PRO A 642 45.62 -3.60 71.17
CA PRO A 642 45.11 -3.88 72.50
C PRO A 642 44.61 -5.33 72.59
N ARG A 643 44.81 -6.02 73.72
CA ARG A 643 44.28 -7.36 73.95
C ARG A 643 43.32 -7.30 75.13
N THR A 644 42.05 -7.59 74.89
CA THR A 644 40.97 -7.42 75.89
C THR A 644 40.09 -8.68 75.93
N LYS A 645 39.10 -8.72 76.84
CA LYS A 645 38.26 -9.91 77.06
C LYS A 645 37.16 -10.08 76.00
N ASP A 646 36.92 -9.06 75.18
CA ASP A 646 35.93 -9.06 74.11
C ASP A 646 36.44 -8.21 72.94
N LEU A 647 37.31 -8.79 72.11
CA LEU A 647 38.02 -8.10 71.03
C LEU A 647 37.78 -8.77 69.68
N SER A 648 37.25 -7.97 68.75
CA SER A 648 37.13 -8.32 67.33
C SER A 648 38.12 -7.50 66.50
N ILE A 649 38.81 -8.10 65.54
CA ILE A 649 39.64 -7.37 64.57
C ILE A 649 39.17 -7.64 63.14
N TYR A 650 39.30 -6.64 62.28
CA TYR A 650 38.84 -6.65 60.90
C TYR A 650 39.94 -6.11 59.98
N LEU A 651 40.26 -6.88 58.94
CA LEU A 651 41.16 -6.51 57.86
C LEU A 651 40.36 -6.44 56.56
N PHE A 652 40.55 -5.40 55.76
CA PHE A 652 39.80 -5.22 54.51
C PHE A 652 40.60 -4.55 53.41
N SER A 653 40.29 -4.90 52.16
CA SER A 653 40.72 -4.17 50.97
C SER A 653 39.88 -2.92 50.77
N ASP A 654 40.38 -2.00 49.94
CA ASP A 654 39.70 -0.72 49.75
C ASP A 654 38.34 -0.87 49.05
N GLY A 655 38.12 -1.97 48.32
CA GLY A 655 36.88 -2.27 47.63
C GLY A 655 35.66 -2.36 48.55
N VAL A 656 35.84 -2.68 49.84
CA VAL A 656 34.76 -2.62 50.84
C VAL A 656 34.26 -1.19 51.03
N ILE A 657 35.17 -0.23 51.23
CA ILE A 657 34.83 1.17 51.52
C ILE A 657 34.59 1.99 50.26
N HIS A 658 35.14 1.57 49.12
CA HIS A 658 34.96 2.22 47.83
C HIS A 658 33.74 1.70 47.05
N GLN A 659 33.08 0.64 47.54
CA GLN A 659 31.88 0.09 46.90
C GLN A 659 30.77 1.15 46.76
N PRO A 660 30.35 1.50 45.52
CA PRO A 660 29.30 2.49 45.32
C PRO A 660 27.89 1.93 45.52
N ASN A 661 26.97 2.79 45.94
CA ASN A 661 25.52 2.58 45.78
C ASN A 661 25.00 3.03 44.40
N HIS A 662 23.70 2.86 44.14
CA HIS A 662 23.02 3.30 42.90
C HIS A 662 23.16 4.81 42.61
N LEU A 663 23.47 5.65 43.61
CA LEU A 663 23.76 7.08 43.48
C LEU A 663 25.25 7.39 43.32
N ARG A 664 26.11 6.37 43.13
CA ARG A 664 27.58 6.46 43.05
C ARG A 664 28.26 7.01 44.31
N ARG A 665 27.63 6.90 45.48
CA ARG A 665 28.27 7.25 46.76
C ARG A 665 28.98 6.01 47.34
N PRO A 666 30.24 6.13 47.79
CA PRO A 666 30.98 5.02 48.39
C PRO A 666 30.37 4.62 49.74
N PHE A 667 30.55 3.37 50.14
CA PHE A 667 30.15 2.87 51.47
C PHE A 667 30.90 3.58 52.60
N ASP A 668 32.13 4.01 52.31
CA ASP A 668 33.03 4.81 53.14
C ASP A 668 33.43 4.19 54.50
N LYS A 669 34.42 4.81 55.15
CA LYS A 669 34.93 4.33 56.45
C LYS A 669 33.92 4.47 57.58
N SER A 670 33.02 5.45 57.51
CA SER A 670 32.00 5.69 58.53
C SER A 670 30.90 4.62 58.44
N GLY A 671 30.53 4.23 57.23
CA GLY A 671 29.62 3.11 56.97
C GLY A 671 30.16 1.81 57.56
N LEU A 672 31.42 1.47 57.25
CA LEU A 672 32.06 0.28 57.80
C LEU A 672 32.16 0.33 59.34
N ARG A 673 32.57 1.47 59.91
CA ARG A 673 32.64 1.67 61.37
C ARG A 673 31.29 1.42 62.05
N ASN A 674 30.22 2.04 61.56
CA ASN A 674 28.89 1.90 62.15
C ASN A 674 28.40 0.45 62.07
N LEU A 675 28.69 -0.20 60.94
CA LEU A 675 28.31 -1.58 60.70
C LEU A 675 29.02 -2.54 61.66
N VAL A 676 30.36 -2.50 61.76
CA VAL A 676 31.10 -3.40 62.68
C VAL A 676 30.72 -3.16 64.15
N LEU A 677 30.44 -1.90 64.53
CA LEU A 677 29.95 -1.59 65.88
C LEU A 677 28.56 -2.17 66.14
N SER A 678 27.67 -2.16 65.14
CA SER A 678 26.29 -2.66 65.30
C SER A 678 26.19 -4.18 65.43
N VAL A 679 27.17 -4.91 64.87
CA VAL A 679 27.16 -6.38 64.86
C VAL A 679 28.06 -6.99 65.94
N HIS A 680 28.91 -6.19 66.59
CA HIS A 680 29.80 -6.64 67.67
C HIS A 680 29.02 -7.30 68.80
N GLY A 681 29.59 -8.34 69.40
CA GLY A 681 28.94 -9.17 70.43
C GLY A 681 28.08 -10.32 69.90
N THR A 682 27.91 -10.44 68.57
CA THR A 682 27.37 -11.66 67.93
C THR A 682 28.51 -12.54 67.41
N PRO A 683 28.30 -13.87 67.21
CA PRO A 683 29.33 -14.75 66.64
C PRO A 683 29.84 -14.24 65.29
N MET A 684 31.13 -14.40 64.98
CA MET A 684 31.75 -13.82 63.76
C MET A 684 31.05 -14.25 62.48
N MET A 685 30.57 -15.48 62.40
CA MET A 685 29.79 -15.96 61.26
C MET A 685 28.51 -15.14 61.02
N ARG A 686 27.81 -14.72 62.10
CA ARG A 686 26.63 -13.84 61.98
C ARG A 686 27.03 -12.42 61.61
N GLN A 687 28.14 -11.92 62.16
CA GLN A 687 28.67 -10.61 61.78
C GLN A 687 28.98 -10.56 60.28
N GLY A 688 29.69 -11.57 59.76
CA GLY A 688 30.01 -11.67 58.33
C GLY A 688 28.77 -11.72 57.44
N ALA A 689 27.76 -12.50 57.82
CA ALA A 689 26.49 -12.58 57.07
C ALA A 689 25.75 -11.23 57.05
N GLU A 690 25.66 -10.54 58.18
CA GLU A 690 25.00 -9.24 58.28
C GLU A 690 25.78 -8.16 57.51
N ILE A 691 27.11 -8.17 57.60
CA ILE A 691 27.97 -7.26 56.85
C ILE A 691 27.79 -7.47 55.34
N ALA A 692 27.79 -8.73 54.90
CA ALA A 692 27.59 -9.09 53.50
C ALA A 692 26.19 -8.66 52.98
N ALA A 693 25.16 -8.79 53.82
CA ALA A 693 23.80 -8.39 53.48
C ALA A 693 23.65 -6.87 53.40
N GLN A 694 24.24 -6.12 54.34
CA GLN A 694 24.19 -4.66 54.33
C GLN A 694 25.02 -4.04 53.21
N LEU A 695 26.18 -4.61 52.88
CA LEU A 695 26.96 -4.21 51.70
C LEU A 695 26.14 -4.41 50.41
N GLU A 696 25.41 -5.52 50.29
CA GLU A 696 24.55 -5.80 49.14
C GLU A 696 23.34 -4.85 49.07
N ALA A 697 22.68 -4.62 50.21
CA ALA A 697 21.58 -3.67 50.31
C ALA A 697 22.01 -2.24 49.98
N PHE A 698 23.20 -1.82 50.44
CA PHE A 698 23.77 -0.52 50.12
C PHE A 698 24.08 -0.40 48.62
N ARG A 699 24.64 -1.45 48.00
CA ARG A 699 24.92 -1.50 46.56
C ARG A 699 23.65 -1.24 45.74
N GLY A 700 22.50 -1.80 46.14
CA GLY A 700 21.20 -1.47 45.58
C GLY A 700 21.10 -1.67 44.06
N GLY A 701 21.77 -2.70 43.53
CA GLY A 701 21.83 -3.02 42.09
C GLY A 701 22.93 -2.29 41.30
N ALA A 702 23.75 -1.43 41.92
CA ALA A 702 24.93 -0.87 41.26
C ALA A 702 25.96 -1.95 40.93
N THR A 703 26.72 -1.76 39.84
CA THR A 703 27.82 -2.68 39.49
C THR A 703 28.93 -2.61 40.52
N GLN A 704 29.48 -3.77 40.90
CA GLN A 704 30.70 -3.85 41.69
C GLN A 704 31.86 -3.23 40.89
N ARG A 705 32.62 -2.35 41.52
CA ARG A 705 33.70 -1.59 40.84
C ARG A 705 35.09 -2.08 41.15
N ASP A 706 35.25 -2.80 42.25
CA ASP A 706 36.52 -3.35 42.71
C ASP A 706 36.35 -4.70 43.38
N ASP A 707 37.45 -5.42 43.58
CA ASP A 707 37.47 -6.65 44.36
C ASP A 707 37.14 -6.35 45.83
N ILE A 708 36.35 -7.20 46.49
CA ILE A 708 35.94 -6.98 47.89
C ILE A 708 36.50 -8.11 48.75
N THR A 709 37.44 -7.77 49.62
CA THR A 709 37.98 -8.69 50.64
C THR A 709 37.82 -8.10 52.03
N LEU A 710 37.13 -8.80 52.92
CA LEU A 710 37.01 -8.47 54.34
C LEU A 710 37.14 -9.74 55.18
N VAL A 711 38.07 -9.73 56.12
CA VAL A 711 38.25 -10.81 57.09
C VAL A 711 38.01 -10.25 58.48
N GLY A 712 37.12 -10.89 59.24
CA GLY A 712 36.90 -10.58 60.65
C GLY A 712 37.20 -11.79 61.52
N VAL A 713 37.88 -11.55 62.65
CA VAL A 713 38.26 -12.61 63.60
C VAL A 713 38.05 -12.13 65.04
N ASN A 714 37.57 -13.03 65.89
CA ASN A 714 37.50 -12.80 67.33
C ASN A 714 38.80 -13.26 67.98
N VAL A 715 39.43 -12.37 68.75
CA VAL A 715 40.75 -12.55 69.37
C VAL A 715 40.73 -12.26 70.88
N SER A 716 39.56 -12.44 71.49
CA SER A 716 39.33 -12.25 72.92
C SER A 716 40.27 -13.10 73.79
N ILE A 717 40.74 -12.54 74.91
CA ILE A 717 41.46 -13.30 75.95
C ILE A 717 40.48 -14.30 76.55
N GLY A 718 40.85 -15.57 76.59
CA GLY A 718 39.98 -16.68 76.98
C GLY A 718 39.08 -16.40 78.19
N ALA A 719 37.86 -16.93 78.09
CA ALA A 719 37.15 -17.47 79.25
C ALA A 719 37.92 -18.67 79.80
#